data_AF-A0A6H9LMR9-F1
#
_entry.id   AF-A0A6H9LMR9-F1
#
_cell.length_a   1.000
_cell.length_b   1.000
_cell.length_c   1.000
_cell.angle_alpha   90.00
_cell.angle_beta   90.00
_cell.angle_gamma   90.00
#
_symmetry.space_group_name_H-M   'P 1'
#
loop_
_entity.id
_entity.type
_entity.pdbx_description
1 polymer ?
#
loop_
_entity_poly.entity_id
_entity_poly.type
_entity_poly.pdbx_seq_one_letter_code
_entity_poly.pdbx_strand_id
1 'polypeptide(L)'
;MNIDKIKQLLQERKYKDVISIIDINKAQIDLENVELLIYYTEASLALGEYESRFIDKAIALLRPTNDIGSFALAKYLKARLEIISGELLSAQENLNESYVYYKRLDDLRGMARASNLLSYIAFQQGNYITFDEHSQRSIYYYKKLKLNDKIGMVLLNQCLAQFRRGNFKKTNLILNEVRLNFIQYLTDDNLYNLYHISILKNCLIDNLISCKEQLELTNQLSKDLKREVFRQHEITALYYYYKKDFNKSEEIALKGLDLAEKIASQSTLISQIKRLLGDVYIKLNDYTKAEKYASEALLVAEKINERVEIAACYRIFGQVEMHKKNKTKAKDWFEQACQLFAKIQSNYELAVTRYLSAESGLYTKAEQSALLYPALDYFKSEEITAYIEKIEKVLNNLTTDIAPIVRKQTDRFACPKIITKNKQMHRLLDYAKQTSVMNDTILITGDTGTGKELFAQYIHYHSNRKGQLVTVNAATIPETMFESELFGYEKGAFTGANKSKPGKFELANGGTLFLDEIGELPLNMQAKLLRVLEEKKVERLGGIAKKDINVKIIAATNKNLKEFSEKNIFRSDLYFRLQVFEIALPPLCDRLEDIEPLVSYFLEEYGFDVEQNREKVTKLADIFETSRWNGNIRELENELKRLYLLSEKSIDQMLKIYAPIQNATHREKLADALEKTNWNRREAARLLNVSESSVRRWIEKYNLHEPINIDNI
;
A
#
# COMPACT_ATOMS: atom_id res chain seq x y z
N MET A 1 25.31 -37.14 33.79
CA MET A 1 25.44 -35.67 33.62
C MET A 1 24.33 -34.98 34.39
N ASN A 2 24.58 -33.80 34.97
CA ASN A 2 23.54 -33.03 35.68
C ASN A 2 22.71 -32.23 34.65
N ILE A 3 21.57 -32.80 34.25
CA ILE A 3 20.67 -32.23 33.24
C ILE A 3 20.08 -30.88 33.68
N ASP A 4 19.78 -30.72 34.97
CA ASP A 4 19.24 -29.47 35.51
C ASP A 4 20.25 -28.32 35.39
N LYS A 5 21.55 -28.62 35.60
CA LYS A 5 22.62 -27.64 35.37
C LYS A 5 22.70 -27.24 33.89
N ILE A 6 22.53 -28.18 32.95
CA ILE A 6 22.50 -27.88 31.52
C ILE A 6 21.29 -27.00 31.17
N LYS A 7 20.10 -27.34 31.66
CA LYS A 7 18.87 -26.55 31.50
C LYS A 7 19.05 -25.12 32.02
N GLN A 8 19.66 -24.96 33.19
CA GLN A 8 19.98 -23.64 33.75
C GLN A 8 20.95 -22.86 32.86
N LEU A 9 22.03 -23.48 32.40
CA LEU A 9 23.00 -22.81 31.53
C LEU A 9 22.40 -22.40 30.17
N LEU A 10 21.49 -23.21 29.61
CA LEU A 10 20.73 -22.83 28.41
C LEU A 10 19.84 -21.61 28.66
N GLN A 11 19.16 -21.54 29.81
CA GLN A 11 18.35 -20.38 30.20
C GLN A 11 19.21 -19.12 30.40
N GLU A 12 20.40 -19.27 30.98
CA GLU A 12 21.40 -18.21 31.15
C GLU A 12 22.18 -17.88 29.86
N ARG A 13 21.88 -18.55 28.74
CA ARG A 13 22.57 -18.40 27.44
C ARG A 13 24.08 -18.67 27.50
N LYS A 14 24.52 -19.49 28.44
CA LYS A 14 25.92 -19.93 28.60
C LYS A 14 26.22 -21.14 27.72
N TYR A 15 26.08 -20.98 26.40
CA TYR A 15 26.14 -22.08 25.44
C TYR A 15 27.50 -22.79 25.39
N LYS A 16 28.61 -22.06 25.59
CA LYS A 16 29.96 -22.67 25.66
C LYS A 16 30.10 -23.62 26.85
N ASP A 17 29.49 -23.27 27.98
CA ASP A 17 29.49 -24.11 29.18
C ASP A 17 28.59 -25.34 28.99
N VAL A 18 27.51 -25.22 28.22
CA VAL A 18 26.69 -26.37 27.83
C VAL A 18 27.50 -27.35 26.97
N ILE A 19 28.18 -26.87 25.93
CA ILE A 19 29.02 -27.72 25.07
C ILE A 19 30.16 -28.37 25.88
N SER A 20 30.82 -27.62 26.77
CA SER A 20 31.93 -28.16 27.57
C SER A 20 31.49 -29.23 28.58
N ILE A 21 30.24 -29.14 29.07
CA ILE A 21 29.66 -30.17 29.94
C ILE A 21 29.24 -31.41 29.15
N ILE A 22 28.76 -31.24 27.91
CA ILE A 22 28.29 -32.35 27.07
C ILE A 22 29.47 -33.08 26.37
N ASP A 23 30.64 -32.44 26.21
CA ASP A 23 31.95 -32.96 25.75
C ASP A 23 31.89 -34.15 24.77
N ILE A 24 31.68 -33.87 23.48
CA ILE A 24 31.63 -34.88 22.40
C ILE A 24 32.93 -35.67 22.28
N ASN A 25 34.08 -35.06 22.56
CA ASN A 25 35.40 -35.65 22.31
C ASN A 25 35.77 -36.70 23.37
N LYS A 26 35.13 -36.68 24.54
CA LYS A 26 35.26 -37.73 25.56
C LYS A 26 34.28 -38.90 25.37
N ALA A 27 34.11 -39.46 24.17
CA ALA A 27 33.50 -40.78 23.95
C ALA A 27 32.15 -41.12 24.66
N GLN A 28 31.46 -40.16 25.27
CA GLN A 28 30.36 -40.37 26.23
C GLN A 28 29.23 -39.33 26.04
N ILE A 29 28.99 -38.85 24.83
CA ILE A 29 27.58 -38.62 24.51
C ILE A 29 26.99 -40.02 24.45
N ASP A 30 26.23 -40.39 25.48
CA ASP A 30 25.29 -41.47 25.33
C ASP A 30 24.37 -41.07 24.18
N LEU A 31 24.69 -41.55 22.98
CA LEU A 31 23.99 -41.22 21.75
C LEU A 31 22.56 -41.81 21.77
N GLU A 32 22.14 -42.45 22.87
CA GLU A 32 20.77 -42.86 23.14
C GLU A 32 20.01 -41.87 24.04
N ASN A 33 20.72 -40.94 24.71
CA ASN A 33 20.10 -39.91 25.54
C ASN A 33 19.60 -38.73 24.70
N VAL A 34 18.30 -38.74 24.42
CA VAL A 34 17.60 -37.74 23.60
C VAL A 34 17.73 -36.31 24.13
N GLU A 35 17.60 -36.08 25.44
CA GLU A 35 17.67 -34.72 26.02
C GLU A 35 19.05 -34.09 25.77
N LEU A 36 20.13 -34.87 25.92
CA LEU A 36 21.49 -34.39 25.66
C LEU A 36 21.69 -34.05 24.18
N LEU A 37 21.16 -34.86 23.26
CA LEU A 37 21.23 -34.59 21.81
C LEU A 37 20.50 -33.29 21.44
N ILE A 38 19.33 -33.04 22.03
CA ILE A 38 18.54 -31.82 21.83
C ILE A 38 19.28 -30.59 22.39
N TYR A 39 19.75 -30.65 23.64
CA TYR A 39 20.44 -29.52 24.29
C TYR A 39 21.78 -29.21 23.66
N TYR A 40 22.51 -30.23 23.24
CA TYR A 40 23.72 -30.06 22.44
C TYR A 40 23.40 -29.31 21.14
N THR A 41 22.39 -29.77 20.39
CA THR A 41 21.97 -29.11 19.14
C THR A 41 21.58 -27.66 19.36
N GLU A 42 20.80 -27.36 20.42
CA GLU A 42 20.39 -26.00 20.73
C GLU A 42 21.59 -25.08 21.06
N ALA A 43 22.56 -25.57 21.83
CA ALA A 43 23.77 -24.84 22.18
C ALA A 43 24.70 -24.62 20.97
N SER A 44 24.94 -25.65 20.16
CA SER A 44 25.74 -25.56 18.93
C SER A 44 25.11 -24.59 17.93
N LEU A 45 23.79 -24.65 17.72
CA LEU A 45 23.07 -23.68 16.89
C LEU A 45 23.29 -22.23 17.35
N ALA A 46 23.34 -21.99 18.66
CA ALA A 46 23.58 -20.66 19.22
C ALA A 46 25.03 -20.20 19.07
N LEU A 47 25.98 -21.13 18.96
CA LEU A 47 27.41 -20.86 18.76
C LEU A 47 27.83 -20.81 17.30
N GLY A 48 26.91 -21.07 16.37
CA GLY A 48 27.18 -21.06 14.93
C GLY A 48 27.75 -22.37 14.39
N GLU A 49 27.62 -23.46 15.15
CA GLU A 49 27.99 -24.82 14.74
C GLU A 49 26.74 -25.56 14.23
N TYR A 50 26.78 -26.00 12.97
CA TYR A 50 25.61 -26.50 12.24
C TYR A 50 25.75 -27.99 11.91
N GLU A 51 25.57 -28.87 12.89
CA GLU A 51 25.59 -30.32 12.70
C GLU A 51 24.19 -30.94 12.84
N SER A 52 23.65 -31.55 11.78
CA SER A 52 22.32 -32.17 11.81
C SER A 52 22.27 -33.56 12.43
N ARG A 53 23.40 -34.29 12.44
CA ARG A 53 23.45 -35.71 12.86
C ARG A 53 22.85 -35.98 14.24
N PHE A 54 23.03 -35.05 15.19
CA PHE A 54 22.54 -35.22 16.56
C PHE A 54 21.01 -35.06 16.63
N ILE A 55 20.46 -34.06 15.94
CA ILE A 55 19.02 -33.83 15.94
C ILE A 55 18.27 -34.89 15.13
N ASP A 56 18.88 -35.38 14.04
CA ASP A 56 18.32 -36.47 13.23
C ASP A 56 18.23 -37.76 14.06
N LYS A 57 19.27 -38.05 14.86
CA LYS A 57 19.26 -39.18 15.79
C LYS A 57 18.21 -39.00 16.89
N ALA A 58 18.10 -37.82 17.48
CA ALA A 58 17.08 -37.52 18.50
C ALA A 58 15.65 -37.74 17.96
N ILE A 59 15.36 -37.26 16.74
CA ILE A 59 14.05 -37.47 16.07
C ILE A 59 13.78 -38.96 15.86
N ALA A 60 14.78 -39.74 15.42
CA ALA A 60 14.62 -41.17 15.20
C ALA A 60 14.31 -41.93 16.50
N LEU A 61 14.99 -41.59 17.59
CA LEU A 61 14.78 -42.19 18.92
C LEU A 61 13.43 -41.80 19.53
N LEU A 62 12.95 -40.58 19.27
CA LEU A 62 11.68 -40.08 19.78
C LEU A 62 10.46 -40.58 19.00
N ARG A 63 10.60 -40.89 17.71
CA ARG A 63 9.50 -41.31 16.84
C ARG A 63 8.63 -42.46 17.40
N PRO A 64 9.18 -43.52 18.01
CA PRO A 64 8.36 -44.58 18.63
C PRO A 64 7.87 -44.26 20.05
N THR A 65 8.16 -43.07 20.59
CA THR A 65 7.86 -42.70 21.98
C THR A 65 6.65 -41.77 22.07
N ASN A 66 6.07 -41.66 23.27
CA ASN A 66 5.01 -40.70 23.58
C ASN A 66 5.53 -39.35 24.10
N ASP A 67 6.84 -39.07 24.01
CA ASP A 67 7.40 -37.77 24.41
C ASP A 67 7.19 -36.71 23.31
N ILE A 68 5.94 -36.23 23.24
CA ILE A 68 5.49 -35.25 22.26
C ILE A 68 6.25 -33.92 22.41
N GLY A 69 6.63 -33.55 23.64
CA GLY A 69 7.30 -32.27 23.92
C GLY A 69 8.71 -32.23 23.34
N SER A 70 9.52 -33.24 23.65
CA SER A 70 10.86 -33.37 23.08
C SER A 70 10.82 -33.58 21.57
N PHE A 71 9.82 -34.29 21.04
CA PHE A 71 9.65 -34.46 19.59
C PHE A 71 9.34 -33.14 18.88
N ALA A 72 8.44 -32.33 19.45
CA ALA A 72 8.12 -31.00 18.92
C ALA A 72 9.35 -30.08 18.91
N LEU A 73 10.14 -30.08 19.99
CA LEU A 73 11.38 -29.31 20.09
C LEU A 73 12.44 -29.80 19.11
N ALA A 74 12.61 -31.12 18.96
CA ALA A 74 13.56 -31.69 18.02
C ALA A 74 13.23 -31.31 16.57
N LYS A 75 11.95 -31.40 16.18
CA LYS A 75 11.44 -30.94 14.87
C LYS A 75 11.67 -29.45 14.65
N TYR A 76 11.43 -28.61 15.67
CA TYR A 76 11.72 -27.17 15.60
C TYR A 76 13.21 -26.88 15.38
N LEU A 77 14.11 -27.57 16.10
CA LEU A 77 15.56 -27.38 15.97
C LEU A 77 16.07 -27.90 14.61
N LYS A 78 15.54 -29.03 14.13
CA LYS A 78 15.82 -29.53 12.77
C LYS A 78 15.46 -28.50 11.71
N ALA A 79 14.28 -27.91 11.80
CA ALA A 79 13.86 -26.87 10.87
C ALA A 79 14.77 -25.63 10.91
N ARG A 80 15.30 -25.25 12.08
CA ARG A 80 16.27 -24.15 12.17
C ARG A 80 17.57 -24.45 11.42
N LEU A 81 18.06 -25.69 11.50
CA LEU A 81 19.24 -26.11 10.73
C LEU A 81 18.95 -26.12 9.23
N GLU A 82 17.80 -26.63 8.82
CA GLU A 82 17.36 -26.67 7.42
C GLU A 82 17.19 -25.26 6.82
N ILE A 83 16.70 -24.29 7.61
CA ILE A 83 16.67 -22.89 7.19
C ILE A 83 18.09 -22.36 6.91
N ILE A 84 19.07 -22.74 7.73
CA ILE A 84 20.47 -22.31 7.57
C ILE A 84 21.10 -22.99 6.35
N SER A 85 20.77 -24.26 6.08
CA SER A 85 21.24 -24.98 4.89
C SER A 85 20.49 -24.63 3.60
N GLY A 86 19.40 -23.85 3.68
CA GLY A 86 18.58 -23.41 2.54
C GLY A 86 17.45 -24.38 2.16
N GLU A 87 17.21 -25.43 2.94
CA GLU A 87 16.17 -26.45 2.75
C GLU A 87 14.79 -25.96 3.24
N LEU A 88 14.30 -24.85 2.68
CA LEU A 88 13.11 -24.15 3.19
C LEU A 88 11.82 -24.98 3.18
N LEU A 89 11.63 -25.89 2.22
CA LEU A 89 10.44 -26.75 2.16
C LEU A 89 10.44 -27.78 3.29
N SER A 90 11.56 -28.49 3.48
CA SER A 90 11.72 -29.44 4.60
C SER A 90 11.54 -28.73 5.94
N ALA A 91 12.14 -27.54 6.09
CA ALA A 91 11.98 -26.73 7.28
C ALA A 91 10.51 -26.36 7.56
N GLN A 92 9.76 -26.01 6.52
CA GLN A 92 8.34 -25.67 6.62
C GLN A 92 7.50 -26.87 7.08
N GLU A 93 7.76 -28.06 6.55
CA GLU A 93 7.10 -29.31 6.98
C GLU A 93 7.39 -29.62 8.44
N ASN A 94 8.67 -29.59 8.85
CA ASN A 94 9.08 -29.83 10.22
C ASN A 94 8.48 -28.79 11.20
N LEU A 95 8.36 -27.53 10.80
CA LEU A 95 7.72 -26.49 11.62
C LEU A 95 6.20 -26.66 11.73
N ASN A 96 5.53 -27.09 10.65
CA ASN A 96 4.10 -27.37 10.69
C ASN A 96 3.79 -28.52 11.64
N GLU A 97 4.56 -29.61 11.56
CA GLU A 97 4.47 -30.72 12.52
C GLU A 97 4.72 -30.24 13.96
N SER A 98 5.84 -29.53 14.18
CA SER A 98 6.20 -28.97 15.49
C SER A 98 5.09 -28.10 16.06
N TYR A 99 4.48 -27.22 15.25
CA TYR A 99 3.35 -26.39 15.65
C TYR A 99 2.13 -27.21 16.07
N VAL A 100 1.79 -28.27 15.32
CA VAL A 100 0.67 -29.16 15.66
C VAL A 100 0.91 -29.85 17.00
N TYR A 101 2.12 -30.33 17.25
CA TYR A 101 2.47 -30.95 18.52
C TYR A 101 2.44 -29.95 19.69
N TYR A 102 3.01 -28.75 19.54
CA TYR A 102 2.89 -27.70 20.56
C TYR A 102 1.43 -27.30 20.83
N LYS A 103 0.58 -27.27 19.79
CA LYS A 103 -0.85 -27.02 19.94
C LYS A 103 -1.55 -28.09 20.79
N ARG A 104 -1.18 -29.36 20.63
CA ARG A 104 -1.73 -30.46 21.44
C ARG A 104 -1.32 -30.38 22.92
N LEU A 105 -0.18 -29.77 23.20
CA LEU A 105 0.36 -29.58 24.54
C LEU A 105 -0.05 -28.26 25.19
N ASP A 106 -0.84 -27.42 24.49
CA ASP A 106 -1.10 -26.03 24.88
C ASP A 106 0.17 -25.20 25.16
N ASP A 107 1.31 -25.55 24.53
CA ASP A 107 2.56 -24.82 24.67
C ASP A 107 2.54 -23.54 23.81
N LEU A 108 2.02 -22.47 24.40
CA LEU A 108 1.96 -21.16 23.77
C LEU A 108 3.33 -20.66 23.29
N ARG A 109 4.42 -20.99 24.00
CA ARG A 109 5.76 -20.49 23.66
C ARG A 109 6.31 -21.23 22.45
N GLY A 110 6.15 -22.55 22.41
CA GLY A 110 6.45 -23.38 21.25
C GLY A 110 5.67 -22.95 20.02
N MET A 111 4.34 -22.75 20.16
CA MET A 111 3.47 -22.27 19.08
C MET A 111 3.90 -20.89 18.56
N ALA A 112 4.29 -19.96 19.45
CA ALA A 112 4.77 -18.64 19.07
C ALA A 112 6.07 -18.70 18.27
N ARG A 113 7.04 -19.52 18.73
CA ARG A 113 8.34 -19.72 18.08
C ARG A 113 8.21 -20.36 16.70
N ALA A 114 7.42 -21.44 16.59
CA ALA A 114 7.17 -22.11 15.33
C ALA A 114 6.48 -21.17 14.32
N SER A 115 5.48 -20.41 14.77
CA SER A 115 4.80 -19.41 13.92
C SER A 115 5.74 -18.30 13.45
N ASN A 116 6.65 -17.82 14.30
CA ASN A 116 7.63 -16.81 13.88
C ASN A 116 8.56 -17.34 12.78
N LEU A 117 9.07 -18.57 12.91
CA LEU A 117 9.94 -19.15 11.87
C LEU A 117 9.18 -19.47 10.59
N LEU A 118 7.93 -19.95 10.68
CA LEU A 118 7.07 -20.11 9.50
C LEU A 118 6.85 -18.77 8.79
N SER A 119 6.67 -17.67 9.53
CA SER A 119 6.62 -16.35 8.94
C SER A 119 7.92 -16.00 8.23
N TYR A 120 9.08 -16.28 8.83
CA TYR A 120 10.38 -16.05 8.19
C TYR A 120 10.55 -16.83 6.88
N ILE A 121 10.14 -18.12 6.84
CA ILE A 121 10.17 -18.91 5.59
C ILE A 121 9.27 -18.28 4.53
N ALA A 122 8.04 -17.91 4.89
CA ALA A 122 7.10 -17.27 3.98
C ALA A 122 7.65 -15.94 3.44
N PHE A 123 8.34 -15.15 4.27
CA PHE A 123 9.05 -13.95 3.85
C PHE A 123 10.14 -14.25 2.81
N GLN A 124 10.98 -15.25 3.05
CA GLN A 124 12.04 -15.66 2.11
C GLN A 124 11.48 -16.17 0.78
N GLN A 125 10.32 -16.81 0.80
CA GLN A 125 9.62 -17.27 -0.40
C GLN A 125 8.86 -16.15 -1.14
N GLY A 126 8.77 -14.94 -0.56
CA GLY A 126 7.96 -13.83 -1.09
C GLY A 126 6.44 -14.04 -0.92
N ASN A 127 6.01 -15.00 -0.12
CA ASN A 127 4.61 -15.25 0.19
C ASN A 127 4.16 -14.37 1.38
N TYR A 128 3.87 -13.10 1.09
CA TYR A 128 3.55 -12.13 2.13
C TYR A 128 2.19 -12.33 2.81
N ILE A 129 1.25 -13.04 2.18
CA ILE A 129 -0.04 -13.37 2.80
C ILE A 129 0.20 -14.35 3.95
N THR A 130 0.88 -15.46 3.67
CA THR A 130 1.25 -16.45 4.70
C THR A 130 2.20 -15.87 5.73
N PHE A 131 3.09 -14.94 5.35
CA PHE A 131 3.89 -14.16 6.30
C PHE A 131 3.01 -13.38 7.29
N ASP A 132 2.05 -12.60 6.80
CA ASP A 132 1.17 -11.76 7.63
C ASP A 132 0.36 -12.65 8.60
N GLU A 133 -0.17 -13.78 8.14
CA GLU A 133 -0.89 -14.76 8.97
C GLU A 133 -0.03 -15.34 10.10
N HIS A 134 1.16 -15.86 9.76
CA HIS A 134 2.03 -16.51 10.73
C HIS A 134 2.65 -15.52 11.73
N SER A 135 2.98 -14.31 11.29
CA SER A 135 3.51 -13.26 12.17
C SER A 135 2.45 -12.75 13.14
N GLN A 136 1.20 -12.52 12.70
CA GLN A 136 0.09 -12.18 13.59
C GLN A 136 -0.19 -13.28 14.61
N ARG A 137 -0.16 -14.55 14.18
CA ARG A 137 -0.32 -15.71 15.05
C ARG A 137 0.78 -15.78 16.12
N SER A 138 2.03 -15.48 15.75
CA SER A 138 3.15 -15.40 16.69
C SER A 138 2.95 -14.27 17.71
N ILE A 139 2.57 -13.07 17.26
CA ILE A 139 2.27 -11.92 18.13
C ILE A 139 1.15 -12.25 19.11
N TYR A 140 0.08 -12.92 18.66
CA TYR A 140 -1.03 -13.32 19.51
C TYR A 140 -0.56 -14.19 20.69
N TYR A 141 0.27 -15.20 20.44
CA TYR A 141 0.79 -16.06 21.52
C TYR A 141 1.79 -15.33 22.42
N TYR A 142 2.66 -14.48 21.87
CA TYR A 142 3.56 -13.68 22.70
C TYR A 142 2.83 -12.64 23.57
N LYS A 143 1.72 -12.08 23.10
CA LYS A 143 0.82 -11.23 23.90
C LYS A 143 0.23 -11.99 25.09
N LYS A 144 -0.24 -13.22 24.90
CA LYS A 144 -0.72 -14.07 26.01
C LYS A 144 0.37 -14.36 27.04
N LEU A 145 1.62 -14.51 26.61
CA LEU A 145 2.78 -14.76 27.47
C LEU A 145 3.41 -13.49 28.05
N LYS A 146 2.93 -12.29 27.68
CA LYS A 146 3.49 -10.99 28.08
C LYS A 146 4.99 -10.83 27.74
N LEU A 147 5.42 -11.41 26.61
CA LEU A 147 6.82 -11.35 26.14
C LEU A 147 7.03 -10.15 25.21
N ASN A 148 7.15 -8.95 25.80
CA ASN A 148 7.22 -7.68 25.05
C ASN A 148 8.45 -7.57 24.14
N ASP A 149 9.60 -8.12 24.53
CA ASP A 149 10.81 -8.19 23.70
C ASP A 149 10.54 -8.95 22.39
N LYS A 150 9.82 -10.08 22.48
CA LYS A 150 9.46 -10.90 21.32
C LYS A 150 8.40 -10.24 20.45
N ILE A 151 7.43 -9.55 21.04
CA ILE A 151 6.43 -8.80 20.27
C ILE A 151 7.12 -7.71 19.44
N GLY A 152 8.00 -6.91 20.07
CA GLY A 152 8.77 -5.87 19.37
C GLY A 152 9.58 -6.42 18.21
N MET A 153 10.27 -7.55 18.41
CA MET A 153 11.05 -8.23 17.36
C MET A 153 10.17 -8.69 16.18
N VAL A 154 9.00 -9.30 16.43
CA VAL A 154 8.11 -9.76 15.35
C VAL A 154 7.50 -8.56 14.59
N LEU A 155 7.17 -7.47 15.29
CA LEU A 155 6.72 -6.23 14.66
C LEU A 155 7.81 -5.62 13.76
N LEU A 156 9.08 -5.66 14.17
CA LEU A 156 10.19 -5.23 13.31
C LEU A 156 10.32 -6.08 12.05
N ASN A 157 10.10 -7.40 12.14
CA ASN A 157 10.06 -8.27 10.96
C ASN A 157 8.88 -7.91 10.04
N GLN A 158 7.70 -7.62 10.59
CA GLN A 158 6.55 -7.14 9.82
C GLN A 158 6.85 -5.80 9.15
N CYS A 159 7.53 -4.89 9.86
CA CYS A 159 7.98 -3.61 9.34
C CYS A 159 8.90 -3.80 8.12
N LEU A 160 9.90 -4.68 8.22
CA LEU A 160 10.79 -5.00 7.10
C LEU A 160 10.02 -5.59 5.90
N ALA A 161 9.07 -6.49 6.15
CA ALA A 161 8.26 -7.09 5.09
C ALA A 161 7.40 -6.06 4.36
N GLN A 162 6.74 -5.16 5.10
CA GLN A 162 5.93 -4.08 4.49
C GLN A 162 6.82 -3.07 3.76
N PHE A 163 8.01 -2.77 4.28
CA PHE A 163 8.99 -1.93 3.61
C PHE A 163 9.44 -2.53 2.27
N ARG A 164 9.79 -3.82 2.23
CA ARG A 164 10.21 -4.50 0.99
C ARG A 164 9.12 -4.57 -0.07
N ARG A 165 7.84 -4.58 0.34
CA ARG A 165 6.68 -4.48 -0.57
C ARG A 165 6.43 -3.07 -1.10
N GLY A 166 7.08 -2.06 -0.51
CA GLY A 166 6.85 -0.64 -0.81
C GLY A 166 5.61 -0.05 -0.12
N ASN A 167 5.10 -0.68 0.95
CA ASN A 167 3.93 -0.20 1.69
C ASN A 167 4.36 0.75 2.82
N PHE A 168 4.88 1.92 2.49
CA PHE A 168 5.55 2.83 3.44
C PHE A 168 4.62 3.42 4.48
N LYS A 169 3.36 3.68 4.16
CA LYS A 169 2.36 4.10 5.16
C LYS A 169 2.22 3.07 6.28
N LYS A 170 2.06 1.79 5.91
CA LYS A 170 1.95 0.68 6.86
C LYS A 170 3.25 0.47 7.64
N THR A 171 4.40 0.56 6.97
CA THR A 171 5.72 0.55 7.60
C THR A 171 5.83 1.63 8.69
N ASN A 172 5.38 2.85 8.41
CA ASN A 172 5.43 3.96 9.36
C ASN A 172 4.52 3.73 10.58
N LEU A 173 3.34 3.17 10.37
CA LEU A 173 2.43 2.80 11.47
C LEU A 173 3.08 1.79 12.41
N ILE A 174 3.70 0.72 11.86
CA ILE A 174 4.37 -0.31 12.65
C ILE A 174 5.60 0.26 13.36
N LEU A 175 6.42 1.09 12.70
CA LEU A 175 7.55 1.76 13.34
C LEU A 175 7.12 2.59 14.55
N ASN A 176 6.02 3.33 14.43
CA ASN A 176 5.48 4.13 15.52
C ASN A 176 4.95 3.25 16.66
N GLU A 177 4.27 2.14 16.35
CA GLU A 177 3.85 1.16 17.36
C GLU A 177 5.03 0.59 18.14
N VAL A 178 6.11 0.20 17.45
CA VAL A 178 7.34 -0.32 18.07
C VAL A 178 8.00 0.74 18.95
N ARG A 179 8.12 1.99 18.46
CA ARG A 179 8.72 3.09 19.21
C ARG A 179 7.95 3.42 20.49
N LEU A 180 6.63 3.49 20.41
CA LEU A 180 5.80 3.91 21.54
C LEU A 180 5.68 2.82 22.60
N ASN A 181 5.57 1.55 22.20
CA ASN A 181 5.18 0.49 23.12
C ASN A 181 6.31 -0.50 23.43
N PHE A 182 7.31 -0.63 22.56
CA PHE A 182 8.26 -1.75 22.62
C PHE A 182 9.73 -1.35 22.71
N ILE A 183 10.09 -0.09 22.45
CA ILE A 183 11.49 0.36 22.31
C ILE A 183 12.37 0.01 23.52
N GLN A 184 11.83 0.14 24.73
CA GLN A 184 12.55 -0.14 25.98
C GLN A 184 12.86 -1.63 26.21
N TYR A 185 12.25 -2.53 25.44
CA TYR A 185 12.49 -3.98 25.50
C TYR A 185 13.41 -4.48 24.38
N LEU A 186 13.81 -3.61 23.45
CA LEU A 186 14.65 -3.97 22.33
C LEU A 186 16.13 -4.01 22.73
N THR A 187 16.82 -5.03 22.25
CA THR A 187 18.29 -5.13 22.28
C THR A 187 18.91 -4.24 21.19
N ASP A 188 20.20 -3.94 21.30
CA ASP A 188 20.93 -3.08 20.36
C ASP A 188 20.78 -3.50 18.89
N ASP A 189 20.81 -4.80 18.58
CA ASP A 189 20.59 -5.34 17.23
C ASP A 189 19.18 -5.03 16.70
N ASN A 190 18.17 -5.10 17.56
CA ASN A 190 16.80 -4.72 17.22
C ASN A 190 16.65 -3.20 17.07
N LEU A 191 17.37 -2.40 17.86
CA LEU A 191 17.42 -0.94 17.71
C LEU A 191 18.09 -0.53 16.40
N TYR A 192 19.18 -1.17 16.01
CA TYR A 192 19.78 -0.99 14.68
C TYR A 192 18.75 -1.24 13.58
N ASN A 193 18.04 -2.38 13.62
CA ASN A 193 17.00 -2.69 12.64
C ASN A 193 15.88 -1.63 12.60
N LEU A 194 15.39 -1.20 13.75
CA LEU A 194 14.37 -0.16 13.87
C LEU A 194 14.80 1.14 13.17
N TYR A 195 16.00 1.62 13.51
CA TYR A 195 16.51 2.88 12.98
C TYR A 195 16.90 2.77 11.52
N HIS A 196 17.51 1.67 11.07
CA HIS A 196 17.82 1.43 9.66
C HIS A 196 16.58 1.44 8.78
N ILE A 197 15.51 0.71 9.15
CA ILE A 197 14.26 0.73 8.37
C ILE A 197 13.65 2.14 8.36
N SER A 198 13.73 2.86 9.48
CA SER A 198 13.26 4.25 9.53
C SER A 198 14.06 5.17 8.60
N ILE A 199 15.39 5.06 8.56
CA ILE A 199 16.25 5.83 7.65
C ILE A 199 15.91 5.50 6.20
N LEU A 200 15.90 4.21 5.85
CA LEU A 200 15.57 3.76 4.50
C LEU A 200 14.24 4.34 4.04
N LYS A 201 13.16 4.15 4.81
CA LYS A 201 11.84 4.69 4.49
C LYS A 201 11.87 6.20 4.32
N ASN A 202 12.55 6.93 5.22
CA ASN A 202 12.63 8.39 5.16
C ASN A 202 13.42 8.89 3.95
N CYS A 203 14.48 8.18 3.54
CA CYS A 203 15.20 8.47 2.30
C CYS A 203 14.29 8.36 1.07
N LEU A 204 13.47 7.31 0.99
CA LEU A 204 12.59 7.06 -0.16
C LEU A 204 11.44 8.08 -0.29
N ILE A 205 11.03 8.72 0.82
CA ILE A 205 10.01 9.78 0.83
C ILE A 205 10.61 11.20 0.94
N ASP A 206 11.91 11.34 0.73
CA ASP A 206 12.65 12.61 0.77
C ASP A 206 12.60 13.38 2.12
N ASN A 207 12.42 12.65 3.23
CA ASN A 207 12.49 13.23 4.58
C ASN A 207 13.90 13.10 5.18
N LEU A 208 14.84 13.88 4.63
CA LEU A 208 16.25 13.83 5.02
C LEU A 208 16.53 14.32 6.45
N ILE A 209 15.66 15.16 7.02
CA ILE A 209 15.79 15.63 8.41
C ILE A 209 15.66 14.44 9.36
N SER A 210 14.57 13.67 9.22
CA SER A 210 14.38 12.48 10.03
C SER A 210 15.46 11.42 9.76
N CYS A 211 15.98 11.28 8.54
CA CYS A 211 17.13 10.39 8.29
C CYS A 211 18.33 10.74 9.17
N LYS A 212 18.68 12.04 9.24
CA LYS A 212 19.82 12.52 10.02
C LYS A 212 19.65 12.22 11.52
N GLU A 213 18.47 12.50 12.07
CA GLU A 213 18.14 12.20 13.47
C GLU A 213 18.30 10.71 13.79
N GLN A 214 17.81 9.84 12.91
CA GLN A 214 17.93 8.39 13.11
C GLN A 214 19.37 7.88 12.95
N LEU A 215 20.17 8.49 12.07
CA LEU A 215 21.61 8.19 11.97
C LEU A 215 22.38 8.60 13.23
N GLU A 216 22.00 9.70 13.88
CA GLU A 216 22.60 10.10 15.15
C GLU A 216 22.27 9.10 16.26
N LEU A 217 21.04 8.57 16.30
CA LEU A 217 20.64 7.52 17.25
C LEU A 217 21.40 6.20 17.01
N THR A 218 21.61 5.77 15.75
CA THR A 218 22.38 4.54 15.49
C THR A 218 23.84 4.67 15.89
N ASN A 219 24.44 5.86 15.76
CA ASN A 219 25.83 6.10 16.17
C ASN A 219 26.06 5.98 17.69
N GLN A 220 24.99 6.05 18.50
CA GLN A 220 25.03 5.88 19.95
C GLN A 220 24.96 4.40 20.39
N LEU A 221 24.62 3.47 19.49
CA LEU A 221 24.50 2.04 19.80
C LEU A 221 25.87 1.35 19.90
N SER A 222 25.90 0.16 20.51
CA SER A 222 27.13 -0.63 20.61
C SER A 222 27.77 -0.87 19.24
N LYS A 223 29.10 -0.76 19.21
CA LYS A 223 29.94 -1.04 18.04
C LYS A 223 30.44 -2.49 17.99
N ASP A 224 30.11 -3.30 18.99
CA ASP A 224 30.51 -4.72 19.05
C ASP A 224 29.73 -5.58 18.04
N LEU A 225 28.57 -5.09 17.60
CA LEU A 225 27.72 -5.71 16.58
C LEU A 225 28.27 -5.46 15.17
N LYS A 226 29.38 -6.12 14.82
CA LYS A 226 30.10 -5.93 13.54
C LYS A 226 29.21 -5.96 12.30
N ARG A 227 28.20 -6.85 12.26
CA ARG A 227 27.24 -6.95 11.15
C ARG A 227 26.38 -5.69 10.99
N GLU A 228 25.86 -5.16 12.10
CA GLU A 228 25.00 -3.97 12.08
C GLU A 228 25.81 -2.70 11.81
N VAL A 229 27.05 -2.63 12.33
CA VAL A 229 28.01 -1.56 12.00
C VAL A 229 28.37 -1.57 10.51
N PHE A 230 28.51 -2.74 9.89
CA PHE A 230 28.68 -2.82 8.43
C PHE A 230 27.45 -2.24 7.73
N ARG A 231 26.26 -2.72 8.09
CA ARG A 231 25.01 -2.31 7.45
C ARG A 231 24.79 -0.81 7.58
N GLN A 232 25.21 -0.22 8.69
CA GLN A 232 25.22 1.22 8.90
C GLN A 232 25.97 1.99 7.80
N HIS A 233 27.06 1.46 7.22
CA HIS A 233 27.76 2.11 6.11
C HIS A 233 26.90 2.15 4.84
N GLU A 234 26.23 1.05 4.51
CA GLU A 234 25.30 0.99 3.38
C GLU A 234 24.15 2.01 3.56
N ILE A 235 23.53 2.02 4.75
CA ILE A 235 22.44 2.95 5.08
C ILE A 235 22.93 4.42 5.01
N THR A 236 24.13 4.69 5.51
CA THR A 236 24.71 6.05 5.48
C THR A 236 25.05 6.47 4.05
N ALA A 237 25.60 5.57 3.23
CA ALA A 237 25.83 5.83 1.81
C ALA A 237 24.51 6.14 1.09
N LEU A 238 23.46 5.34 1.33
CA LEU A 238 22.14 5.59 0.76
C LEU A 238 21.57 6.96 1.17
N TYR A 239 21.76 7.36 2.44
CA TYR A 239 21.38 8.71 2.87
C TYR A 239 22.09 9.81 2.04
N TYR A 240 23.39 9.70 1.80
CA TYR A 240 24.11 10.66 0.96
C TYR A 240 23.70 10.60 -0.52
N TYR A 241 23.36 9.41 -1.02
CA TYR A 241 22.77 9.23 -2.35
C TYR A 241 21.48 10.05 -2.52
N TYR A 242 20.54 9.92 -1.59
CA TYR A 242 19.29 10.69 -1.62
C TYR A 242 19.49 12.18 -1.34
N LYS A 243 20.50 12.54 -0.55
CA LYS A 243 20.96 13.93 -0.38
C LYS A 243 21.62 14.51 -1.65
N LYS A 244 21.83 13.70 -2.68
CA LYS A 244 22.51 14.06 -3.95
C LYS A 244 23.99 14.40 -3.80
N ASP A 245 24.63 13.91 -2.73
CA ASP A 245 26.07 13.99 -2.52
C ASP A 245 26.71 12.65 -2.93
N PHE A 246 26.79 12.44 -4.24
CA PHE A 246 27.18 11.14 -4.82
C PHE A 246 28.64 10.78 -4.53
N ASN A 247 29.55 11.76 -4.47
CA ASN A 247 30.95 11.53 -4.11
C ASN A 247 31.07 11.00 -2.66
N LYS A 248 30.32 11.60 -1.73
CA LYS A 248 30.32 11.12 -0.34
C LYS A 248 29.63 9.78 -0.19
N SER A 249 28.57 9.54 -0.97
CA SER A 249 27.93 8.22 -1.07
C SER A 249 28.92 7.15 -1.55
N GLU A 250 29.70 7.43 -2.60
CA GLU A 250 30.74 6.54 -3.12
C GLU A 250 31.79 6.23 -2.05
N GLU A 251 32.36 7.28 -1.42
CA GLU A 251 33.39 7.15 -0.38
C GLU A 251 32.94 6.21 0.75
N ILE A 252 31.71 6.39 1.24
CA ILE A 252 31.17 5.60 2.35
C ILE A 252 30.83 4.18 1.89
N ALA A 253 30.27 4.01 0.70
CA ALA A 253 29.95 2.69 0.16
C ALA A 253 31.22 1.85 -0.09
N LEU A 254 32.31 2.45 -0.59
CA LEU A 254 33.60 1.76 -0.77
C LEU A 254 34.22 1.34 0.57
N LYS A 255 34.15 2.21 1.59
CA LYS A 255 34.57 1.86 2.97
C LYS A 255 33.77 0.69 3.52
N GLY A 256 32.45 0.70 3.33
CA GLY A 256 31.59 -0.43 3.68
C GLY A 256 32.04 -1.70 2.96
N LEU A 257 32.19 -1.63 1.63
CA LEU A 257 32.53 -2.79 0.81
C LEU A 257 33.84 -3.48 1.26
N ASP A 258 34.90 -2.71 1.48
CA ASP A 258 36.19 -3.23 1.98
C ASP A 258 36.04 -4.00 3.31
N LEU A 259 35.13 -3.55 4.18
CA LEU A 259 34.82 -4.24 5.44
C LEU A 259 33.99 -5.51 5.22
N ALA A 260 33.01 -5.50 4.32
CA ALA A 260 32.19 -6.68 4.02
C ALA A 260 33.01 -7.82 3.41
N GLU A 261 33.91 -7.50 2.47
CA GLU A 261 34.72 -8.50 1.77
C GLU A 261 35.64 -9.27 2.72
N LYS A 262 36.07 -8.65 3.83
CA LYS A 262 36.89 -9.27 4.88
C LYS A 262 36.14 -10.25 5.79
N ILE A 263 34.81 -10.20 5.83
CA ILE A 263 34.00 -10.95 6.81
C ILE A 263 33.16 -12.04 6.13
N ALA A 264 32.42 -11.68 5.08
CA ALA A 264 31.45 -12.58 4.46
C ALA A 264 31.31 -12.27 2.97
N SER A 265 32.30 -12.73 2.19
CA SER A 265 32.47 -12.49 0.74
C SER A 265 31.30 -12.95 -0.15
N GLN A 266 30.36 -13.73 0.38
CA GLN A 266 29.17 -14.22 -0.31
C GLN A 266 27.92 -14.00 0.55
N SER A 267 27.55 -12.74 0.75
CA SER A 267 26.41 -12.36 1.59
C SER A 267 25.57 -11.26 0.96
N THR A 268 24.32 -11.14 1.43
CA THR A 268 23.35 -10.07 1.08
C THR A 268 23.94 -8.67 1.22
N LEU A 269 24.85 -8.51 2.18
CA LEU A 269 25.56 -7.26 2.45
C LEU A 269 26.43 -6.82 1.26
N ILE A 270 26.99 -7.77 0.53
CA ILE A 270 27.84 -7.50 -0.64
C ILE A 270 27.01 -7.20 -1.87
N SER A 271 25.97 -7.99 -2.16
CA SER A 271 25.06 -7.72 -3.29
C SER A 271 24.47 -6.32 -3.16
N GLN A 272 23.96 -5.96 -1.98
CA GLN A 272 23.33 -4.67 -1.72
C GLN A 272 24.29 -3.48 -1.88
N ILE A 273 25.50 -3.54 -1.28
CA ILE A 273 26.44 -2.41 -1.35
C ILE A 273 27.08 -2.27 -2.74
N LYS A 274 27.34 -3.37 -3.46
CA LYS A 274 27.83 -3.31 -4.84
C LYS A 274 26.75 -2.77 -5.79
N ARG A 275 25.50 -3.19 -5.62
CA ARG A 275 24.37 -2.62 -6.37
C ARG A 275 24.20 -1.13 -6.06
N LEU A 276 24.42 -0.69 -4.81
CA LEU A 276 24.45 0.74 -4.46
C LEU A 276 25.54 1.51 -5.19
N LEU A 277 26.76 0.97 -5.23
CA LEU A 277 27.84 1.56 -6.01
C LEU A 277 27.44 1.65 -7.49
N GLY A 278 26.79 0.63 -8.05
CA GLY A 278 26.21 0.67 -9.39
C GLY A 278 25.30 1.89 -9.61
N ASP A 279 24.32 2.11 -8.72
CA ASP A 279 23.42 3.27 -8.79
C ASP A 279 24.16 4.61 -8.60
N VAL A 280 25.16 4.67 -7.72
CA VAL A 280 26.00 5.86 -7.49
C VAL A 280 26.77 6.21 -8.76
N TYR A 281 27.39 5.23 -9.42
CA TYR A 281 28.17 5.47 -10.63
C TYR A 281 27.30 5.83 -11.84
N ILE A 282 26.05 5.38 -11.92
CA ILE A 282 25.07 5.94 -12.87
C ILE A 282 24.93 7.46 -12.65
N LYS A 283 24.80 7.92 -11.40
CA LYS A 283 24.67 9.36 -11.09
C LYS A 283 25.95 10.15 -11.32
N LEU A 284 27.12 9.51 -11.18
CA LEU A 284 28.42 10.09 -11.51
C LEU A 284 28.75 10.04 -13.02
N ASN A 285 27.88 9.44 -13.85
CA ASN A 285 28.10 9.19 -15.27
C ASN A 285 29.31 8.29 -15.59
N ASP A 286 29.75 7.44 -14.66
CA ASP A 286 30.77 6.41 -14.89
C ASP A 286 30.11 5.05 -15.16
N TYR A 287 29.59 4.91 -16.38
CA TYR A 287 28.82 3.71 -16.78
C TYR A 287 29.65 2.43 -16.80
N THR A 288 30.97 2.54 -16.96
CA THR A 288 31.90 1.40 -16.91
C THR A 288 31.97 0.82 -15.50
N LYS A 289 32.16 1.69 -14.48
CA LYS A 289 32.11 1.24 -13.09
C LYS A 289 30.72 0.81 -12.67
N ALA A 290 29.66 1.48 -13.15
CA ALA A 290 28.28 1.08 -12.87
C ALA A 290 28.01 -0.36 -13.34
N GLU A 291 28.41 -0.69 -14.57
CA GLU A 291 28.29 -2.04 -15.13
C GLU A 291 29.12 -3.07 -14.36
N LYS A 292 30.36 -2.72 -14.00
CA LYS A 292 31.25 -3.59 -13.21
C LYS A 292 30.59 -3.97 -11.88
N TYR A 293 30.20 -2.98 -11.07
CA TYR A 293 29.65 -3.24 -9.74
C TYR A 293 28.28 -3.91 -9.80
N ALA A 294 27.42 -3.57 -10.79
CA ALA A 294 26.15 -4.27 -10.99
C ALA A 294 26.34 -5.74 -11.39
N SER A 295 27.35 -6.05 -12.23
CA SER A 295 27.68 -7.43 -12.60
C SER A 295 28.18 -8.25 -11.41
N GLU A 296 29.07 -7.67 -10.60
CA GLU A 296 29.55 -8.32 -9.38
C GLU A 296 28.41 -8.52 -8.35
N ALA A 297 27.50 -7.55 -8.23
CA ALA A 297 26.32 -7.67 -7.37
C ALA A 297 25.37 -8.77 -7.85
N LEU A 298 25.11 -8.84 -9.17
CA LEU A 298 24.23 -9.84 -9.77
C LEU A 298 24.74 -11.27 -9.49
N LEU A 299 26.03 -11.52 -9.68
CA LEU A 299 26.64 -12.84 -9.41
C LEU A 299 26.40 -13.31 -7.98
N VAL A 300 26.55 -12.41 -7.00
CA VAL A 300 26.29 -12.72 -5.59
C VAL A 300 24.80 -12.93 -5.35
N ALA A 301 23.96 -12.04 -5.88
CA ALA A 301 22.50 -12.07 -5.70
C ALA A 301 21.86 -13.34 -6.30
N GLU A 302 22.31 -13.78 -7.48
CA GLU A 302 21.85 -15.03 -8.10
C GLU A 302 22.23 -16.25 -7.26
N LYS A 303 23.46 -16.28 -6.75
CA LYS A 303 23.94 -17.39 -5.91
C LYS A 303 23.12 -17.55 -4.63
N ILE A 304 22.68 -16.45 -4.02
CA ILE A 304 21.87 -16.45 -2.79
C ILE A 304 20.37 -16.26 -3.06
N ASN A 305 19.95 -16.26 -4.33
CA ASN A 305 18.56 -16.06 -4.79
C ASN A 305 17.87 -14.78 -4.25
N GLU A 306 18.61 -13.66 -4.17
CA GLU A 306 18.09 -12.36 -3.75
C GLU A 306 17.42 -11.61 -4.91
N ARG A 307 16.16 -11.98 -5.20
CA ARG A 307 15.41 -11.48 -6.38
C ARG A 307 15.26 -9.97 -6.49
N VAL A 308 15.23 -9.24 -5.36
CA VAL A 308 15.15 -7.77 -5.37
C VAL A 308 16.42 -7.16 -5.97
N GLU A 309 17.60 -7.61 -5.54
CA GLU A 309 18.87 -7.10 -6.04
C GLU A 309 19.14 -7.54 -7.48
N ILE A 310 18.72 -8.76 -7.86
CA ILE A 310 18.75 -9.22 -9.26
C ILE A 310 17.98 -8.24 -10.17
N ALA A 311 16.73 -7.92 -9.81
CA ALA A 311 15.91 -6.98 -10.58
C ALA A 311 16.50 -5.56 -10.61
N ALA A 312 17.10 -5.11 -9.50
CA ALA A 312 17.75 -3.81 -9.43
C ALA A 312 19.01 -3.76 -10.32
N CYS A 313 19.79 -4.84 -10.42
CA CYS A 313 20.91 -4.95 -11.34
C CYS A 313 20.42 -4.88 -12.81
N TYR A 314 19.32 -5.56 -13.16
CA TYR A 314 18.72 -5.46 -14.50
C TYR A 314 18.34 -4.03 -14.85
N ARG A 315 17.77 -3.27 -13.90
CA ARG A 315 17.49 -1.84 -14.09
C ARG A 315 18.75 -1.01 -14.33
N ILE A 316 19.86 -1.30 -13.64
CA ILE A 316 21.15 -0.63 -13.87
C ILE A 316 21.66 -0.97 -15.27
N PHE A 317 21.62 -2.23 -15.71
CA PHE A 317 22.01 -2.61 -17.06
C PHE A 317 21.15 -1.94 -18.15
N GLY A 318 19.85 -1.77 -17.92
CA GLY A 318 18.98 -0.98 -18.80
C GLY A 318 19.49 0.46 -18.99
N GLN A 319 19.87 1.12 -17.89
CA GLN A 319 20.45 2.48 -17.93
C GLN A 319 21.85 2.52 -18.57
N VAL A 320 22.68 1.49 -18.37
CA VAL A 320 24.01 1.38 -19.02
C VAL A 320 23.86 1.18 -20.53
N GLU A 321 23.01 0.26 -20.98
CA GLU A 321 22.79 0.00 -22.40
C GLU A 321 22.14 1.19 -23.11
N MET A 322 21.32 1.97 -22.39
CA MET A 322 20.83 3.27 -22.85
C MET A 322 21.97 4.22 -23.19
N HIS A 323 22.95 4.37 -22.30
CA HIS A 323 24.13 5.20 -22.55
C HIS A 323 24.98 4.67 -23.71
N LYS A 324 25.11 3.34 -23.84
CA LYS A 324 25.76 2.68 -24.99
C LYS A 324 24.97 2.79 -26.30
N LYS A 325 23.80 3.45 -26.29
CA LYS A 325 22.86 3.59 -27.43
C LYS A 325 22.32 2.27 -27.97
N ASN A 326 22.37 1.20 -27.17
CA ASN A 326 21.85 -0.11 -27.52
C ASN A 326 20.40 -0.25 -27.08
N LYS A 327 19.49 0.38 -27.84
CA LYS A 327 18.08 0.54 -27.48
C LYS A 327 17.36 -0.79 -27.23
N THR A 328 17.65 -1.81 -28.02
CA THR A 328 17.00 -3.12 -27.90
C THR A 328 17.35 -3.78 -26.58
N LYS A 329 18.66 -3.91 -26.26
CA LYS A 329 19.07 -4.51 -24.99
C LYS A 329 18.62 -3.68 -23.78
N ALA A 330 18.61 -2.35 -23.90
CA ALA A 330 18.10 -1.49 -22.85
C ALA A 330 16.62 -1.78 -22.54
N LYS A 331 15.80 -1.92 -23.59
CA LYS A 331 14.38 -2.28 -23.46
C LYS A 331 14.21 -3.65 -22.78
N ASP A 332 14.94 -4.67 -23.23
CA ASP A 332 14.89 -6.01 -22.66
C ASP A 332 15.24 -6.02 -21.16
N TRP A 333 16.27 -5.28 -20.77
CA TRP A 333 16.67 -5.17 -19.36
C TRP A 333 15.62 -4.48 -18.49
N PHE A 334 15.02 -3.38 -18.97
CA PHE A 334 13.93 -2.72 -18.25
C PHE A 334 12.69 -3.62 -18.12
N GLU A 335 12.35 -4.37 -19.16
CA GLU A 335 11.22 -5.30 -19.13
C GLU A 335 11.46 -6.44 -18.14
N GLN A 336 12.64 -7.05 -18.15
CA GLN A 336 13.03 -8.09 -17.18
C GLN A 336 12.99 -7.56 -15.74
N ALA A 337 13.51 -6.35 -15.50
CA ALA A 337 13.45 -5.71 -14.19
C ALA A 337 11.99 -5.50 -13.73
N CYS A 338 11.13 -4.95 -14.59
CA CYS A 338 9.73 -4.72 -14.28
C CYS A 338 8.97 -6.02 -13.98
N GLN A 339 9.17 -7.06 -14.81
CA GLN A 339 8.54 -8.37 -14.62
C GLN A 339 8.93 -8.99 -13.27
N LEU A 340 10.23 -8.95 -12.94
CA LEU A 340 10.72 -9.54 -11.69
C LEU A 340 10.25 -8.74 -10.46
N PHE A 341 10.29 -7.40 -10.49
CA PHE A 341 9.76 -6.58 -9.40
C PHE A 341 8.26 -6.79 -9.19
N ALA A 342 7.49 -6.93 -10.27
CA ALA A 342 6.06 -7.25 -10.20
C ALA A 342 5.83 -8.64 -9.56
N LYS A 343 6.58 -9.66 -9.98
CA LYS A 343 6.49 -11.03 -9.45
C LYS A 343 6.76 -11.11 -7.94
N ILE A 344 7.70 -10.32 -7.44
CA ILE A 344 8.07 -10.29 -6.02
C ILE A 344 7.32 -9.20 -5.22
N GLN A 345 6.35 -8.52 -5.85
CA GLN A 345 5.53 -7.46 -5.24
C GLN A 345 6.34 -6.30 -4.63
N SER A 346 7.48 -5.94 -5.24
CA SER A 346 8.26 -4.77 -4.83
C SER A 346 7.73 -3.52 -5.55
N ASN A 347 6.66 -2.93 -5.01
CA ASN A 347 5.90 -1.90 -5.72
C ASN A 347 6.68 -0.60 -5.92
N TYR A 348 7.50 -0.19 -4.94
CA TYR A 348 8.36 0.99 -5.06
C TYR A 348 9.36 0.84 -6.20
N GLU A 349 10.13 -0.24 -6.18
CA GLU A 349 11.17 -0.47 -7.18
C GLU A 349 10.56 -0.66 -8.58
N LEU A 350 9.39 -1.30 -8.67
CA LEU A 350 8.62 -1.40 -9.91
C LEU A 350 8.22 -0.03 -10.45
N ALA A 351 7.67 0.84 -9.61
CA ALA A 351 7.23 2.18 -10.01
C ALA A 351 8.42 3.07 -10.44
N VAL A 352 9.54 3.01 -9.71
CA VAL A 352 10.79 3.70 -10.10
C VAL A 352 11.30 3.18 -11.44
N THR A 353 11.30 1.86 -11.65
CA THR A 353 11.77 1.24 -12.90
C THR A 353 10.90 1.64 -14.08
N ARG A 354 9.57 1.65 -13.91
CA ARG A 354 8.62 2.13 -14.92
C ARG A 354 8.85 3.60 -15.28
N TYR A 355 9.09 4.45 -14.29
CA TYR A 355 9.41 5.86 -14.52
C TYR A 355 10.70 6.01 -15.36
N LEU A 356 11.79 5.36 -14.95
CA LEU A 356 13.08 5.44 -15.67
C LEU A 356 12.98 4.85 -17.08
N SER A 357 12.26 3.74 -17.22
CA SER A 357 11.96 3.10 -18.50
C SER A 357 11.19 4.07 -19.42
N ALA A 358 10.15 4.75 -18.93
CA ALA A 358 9.41 5.74 -19.71
C ALA A 358 10.26 6.95 -20.12
N GLU A 359 11.11 7.47 -19.21
CA GLU A 359 11.98 8.63 -19.47
C GLU A 359 13.12 8.30 -20.46
N SER A 360 13.42 7.02 -20.69
CA SER A 360 14.53 6.58 -21.56
C SER A 360 14.38 6.98 -23.04
N GLY A 361 13.18 7.34 -23.51
CA GLY A 361 12.93 7.60 -24.93
C GLY A 361 12.97 6.34 -25.82
N LEU A 362 12.89 5.14 -25.22
CA LEU A 362 12.78 3.85 -25.92
C LEU A 362 11.36 3.54 -26.40
N TYR A 363 10.37 4.23 -25.85
CA TYR A 363 8.96 3.89 -25.94
C TYR A 363 8.20 4.96 -26.70
N THR A 364 7.15 4.54 -27.41
CA THR A 364 6.14 5.46 -27.97
C THR A 364 5.45 6.25 -26.85
N LYS A 365 4.83 7.39 -27.17
CA LYS A 365 4.10 8.20 -26.17
C LYS A 365 3.03 7.37 -25.41
N ALA A 366 2.39 6.44 -26.10
CA ALA A 366 1.41 5.52 -25.53
C ALA A 366 2.05 4.51 -24.57
N GLU A 367 3.16 3.89 -24.95
CA GLU A 367 3.90 2.97 -24.07
C GLU A 367 4.50 3.69 -22.85
N GLN A 368 5.04 4.90 -23.03
CA GLN A 368 5.52 5.74 -21.91
C GLN A 368 4.40 6.00 -20.91
N SER A 369 3.22 6.36 -21.40
CA SER A 369 2.03 6.57 -20.57
C SER A 369 1.62 5.30 -19.82
N ALA A 370 1.59 4.15 -20.50
CA ALA A 370 1.25 2.86 -19.88
C ALA A 370 2.21 2.45 -18.75
N LEU A 371 3.47 2.88 -18.82
CA LEU A 371 4.44 2.72 -17.73
C LEU A 371 4.22 3.74 -16.60
N LEU A 372 4.00 5.00 -16.94
CA LEU A 372 3.94 6.12 -16.00
C LEU A 372 2.68 6.11 -15.12
N TYR A 373 1.52 5.69 -15.62
CA TYR A 373 0.29 5.74 -14.82
C TYR A 373 0.25 4.76 -13.65
N PRO A 374 0.55 3.47 -13.83
CA PRO A 374 0.68 2.56 -12.70
C PRO A 374 1.74 3.01 -11.68
N ALA A 375 2.81 3.68 -12.14
CA ALA A 375 3.81 4.27 -11.25
C ALA A 375 3.22 5.46 -10.47
N LEU A 376 2.51 6.36 -11.15
CA LEU A 376 1.87 7.53 -10.55
C LEU A 376 0.83 7.13 -9.50
N ASP A 377 -0.03 6.16 -9.82
CA ASP A 377 -1.06 5.65 -8.91
C ASP A 377 -0.44 5.11 -7.63
N TYR A 378 0.63 4.32 -7.77
CA TYR A 378 1.40 3.84 -6.63
C TYR A 378 1.98 4.99 -5.80
N PHE A 379 2.72 5.92 -6.44
CA PHE A 379 3.35 7.04 -5.71
C PHE A 379 2.31 7.95 -5.03
N LYS A 380 1.13 8.16 -5.64
CA LYS A 380 0.01 8.87 -5.01
C LYS A 380 -0.54 8.11 -3.81
N SER A 381 -0.73 6.79 -3.94
CA SER A 381 -1.23 5.96 -2.84
C SER A 381 -0.31 5.98 -1.61
N GLU A 382 1.00 6.06 -1.83
CA GLU A 382 2.03 6.09 -0.78
C GLU A 382 2.54 7.52 -0.45
N GLU A 383 1.95 8.57 -1.04
CA GLU A 383 2.29 9.98 -0.81
C GLU A 383 3.76 10.36 -1.09
N ILE A 384 4.36 9.79 -2.14
CA ILE A 384 5.76 10.01 -2.52
C ILE A 384 5.85 11.19 -3.51
N THR A 385 5.83 12.41 -2.98
CA THR A 385 5.78 13.66 -3.77
C THR A 385 6.91 13.81 -4.79
N ALA A 386 8.13 13.41 -4.44
CA ALA A 386 9.32 13.54 -5.28
C ALA A 386 9.22 12.85 -6.65
N TYR A 387 8.42 11.79 -6.78
CA TYR A 387 8.16 11.12 -8.07
C TYR A 387 6.84 11.55 -8.71
N ILE A 388 5.82 11.94 -7.93
CA ILE A 388 4.56 12.46 -8.44
C ILE A 388 4.82 13.65 -9.35
N GLU A 389 5.59 14.64 -8.89
CA GLU A 389 5.88 15.87 -9.65
C GLU A 389 6.66 15.56 -10.95
N LYS A 390 7.63 14.64 -10.90
CA LYS A 390 8.42 14.23 -12.06
C LYS A 390 7.54 13.56 -13.11
N ILE A 391 6.70 12.61 -12.69
CA ILE A 391 5.82 11.87 -13.59
C ILE A 391 4.76 12.80 -14.18
N GLU A 392 4.11 13.64 -13.37
CA GLU A 392 3.12 14.61 -13.86
C GLU A 392 3.72 15.58 -14.87
N LYS A 393 4.97 16.02 -14.67
CA LYS A 393 5.69 16.83 -15.67
C LYS A 393 5.88 16.09 -16.98
N VAL A 394 6.33 14.83 -16.94
CA VAL A 394 6.53 14.01 -18.15
C VAL A 394 5.19 13.79 -18.86
N LEU A 395 4.14 13.42 -18.12
CA LEU A 395 2.79 13.20 -18.66
C LEU A 395 2.22 14.47 -19.29
N ASN A 396 2.40 15.64 -18.66
CA ASN A 396 1.95 16.92 -19.22
C ASN A 396 2.59 17.18 -20.57
N ASN A 397 3.91 16.95 -20.72
CA ASN A 397 4.60 17.09 -22.01
C ASN A 397 4.09 16.10 -23.07
N LEU A 398 3.59 14.93 -22.68
CA LEU A 398 2.97 13.98 -23.61
C LEU A 398 1.59 14.46 -24.09
N THR A 399 0.89 15.24 -23.26
CA THR A 399 -0.45 15.78 -23.56
C THR A 399 -0.47 17.15 -24.23
N THR A 400 0.61 17.94 -24.14
CA THR A 400 0.67 19.32 -24.68
C THR A 400 0.57 19.43 -26.20
N ASP A 401 0.81 18.34 -26.93
CA ASP A 401 0.67 18.31 -28.39
C ASP A 401 -0.78 18.10 -28.87
N ILE A 402 -1.75 18.06 -27.96
CA ILE A 402 -3.13 17.70 -28.26
C ILE A 402 -4.06 18.86 -27.86
N ALA A 403 -4.78 19.40 -28.85
CA ALA A 403 -5.72 20.51 -28.65
C ALA A 403 -6.69 20.24 -27.47
N PRO A 404 -6.98 21.23 -26.62
CA PRO A 404 -7.83 21.05 -25.46
C PRO A 404 -9.20 20.54 -25.88
N ILE A 405 -9.66 19.46 -25.26
CA ILE A 405 -11.05 19.01 -25.40
C ILE A 405 -11.92 20.04 -24.67
N VAL A 406 -12.57 20.91 -25.45
CA VAL A 406 -13.54 21.88 -24.96
C VAL A 406 -14.88 21.15 -24.82
N ARG A 407 -15.35 20.96 -23.58
CA ARG A 407 -16.72 20.46 -23.33
C ARG A 407 -17.72 21.38 -24.03
N LYS A 408 -18.77 20.81 -24.63
CA LYS A 408 -19.90 21.62 -25.11
C LYS A 408 -20.49 22.36 -23.90
N GLN A 409 -20.53 23.70 -23.94
CA GLN A 409 -21.20 24.46 -22.89
C GLN A 409 -22.68 24.11 -22.89
N THR A 410 -23.15 23.45 -21.82
CA THR A 410 -24.56 23.24 -21.58
C THR A 410 -25.18 24.49 -20.95
N ASP A 411 -26.44 24.72 -21.27
CA ASP A 411 -27.22 25.86 -20.79
C ASP A 411 -27.28 25.88 -19.26
N ARG A 412 -27.00 27.03 -18.64
CA ARG A 412 -26.89 27.18 -17.18
C ARG A 412 -28.20 26.90 -16.43
N PHE A 413 -29.32 26.81 -17.15
CA PHE A 413 -30.66 26.56 -16.61
C PHE A 413 -31.20 25.15 -16.92
N ALA A 414 -30.43 24.28 -17.59
CA ALA A 414 -30.85 22.93 -17.88
C ALA A 414 -30.79 22.02 -16.63
N CYS A 415 -31.73 21.08 -16.52
CA CYS A 415 -31.66 20.03 -15.51
C CYS A 415 -30.32 19.28 -15.64
N PRO A 416 -29.55 19.07 -14.55
CA PRO A 416 -28.31 18.32 -14.62
C PRO A 416 -28.58 16.89 -15.08
N LYS A 417 -27.80 16.43 -16.05
CA LYS A 417 -27.93 15.09 -16.62
C LYS A 417 -27.15 14.10 -15.76
N ILE A 418 -27.87 13.24 -15.03
CA ILE A 418 -27.28 12.14 -14.25
C ILE A 418 -27.39 10.87 -15.08
N ILE A 419 -26.25 10.34 -15.51
CA ILE A 419 -26.14 9.14 -16.34
C ILE A 419 -26.14 7.91 -15.45
N THR A 420 -27.13 7.03 -15.62
CA THR A 420 -27.21 5.77 -14.89
C THR A 420 -28.12 4.77 -15.61
N LYS A 421 -27.78 3.47 -15.51
CA LYS A 421 -28.67 2.32 -15.78
C LYS A 421 -29.01 1.58 -14.48
N ASN A 422 -28.38 1.94 -13.36
CA ASN A 422 -28.51 1.25 -12.10
C ASN A 422 -29.87 1.56 -11.41
N LYS A 423 -30.59 0.51 -11.00
CA LYS A 423 -31.92 0.62 -10.39
C LYS A 423 -31.92 1.35 -9.06
N GLN A 424 -30.86 1.22 -8.25
CA GLN A 424 -30.74 1.93 -6.98
C GLN A 424 -30.57 3.43 -7.22
N MET A 425 -29.73 3.81 -8.19
CA MET A 425 -29.55 5.21 -8.58
C MET A 425 -30.86 5.86 -9.05
N HIS A 426 -31.67 5.15 -9.84
CA HIS A 426 -33.00 5.66 -10.23
C HIS A 426 -33.92 5.92 -9.03
N ARG A 427 -33.94 5.00 -8.05
CA ARG A 427 -34.71 5.22 -6.79
C ARG A 427 -34.20 6.43 -6.01
N LEU A 428 -32.87 6.64 -5.97
CA LEU A 428 -32.27 7.79 -5.32
C LEU A 428 -32.64 9.11 -6.04
N LEU A 429 -32.73 9.11 -7.37
CA LEU A 429 -33.20 10.27 -8.13
C LEU A 429 -34.67 10.61 -7.82
N ASP A 430 -35.54 9.60 -7.79
CA ASP A 430 -36.95 9.79 -7.44
C ASP A 430 -37.09 10.33 -6.01
N TYR A 431 -36.33 9.78 -5.07
CA TYR A 431 -36.30 10.23 -3.69
C TYR A 431 -35.73 11.66 -3.53
N ALA A 432 -34.65 11.98 -4.25
CA ALA A 432 -34.07 13.32 -4.31
C ALA A 432 -35.09 14.35 -4.84
N LYS A 433 -35.86 13.96 -5.87
CA LYS A 433 -36.92 14.80 -6.43
C LYS A 433 -38.05 15.02 -5.43
N GLN A 434 -38.53 13.98 -4.75
CA GLN A 434 -39.59 14.09 -3.75
C GLN A 434 -39.19 14.97 -2.55
N THR A 435 -37.96 14.82 -2.06
CA THR A 435 -37.43 15.60 -0.92
C THR A 435 -37.01 17.03 -1.29
N SER A 436 -36.80 17.31 -2.59
CA SER A 436 -36.34 18.61 -3.05
C SER A 436 -37.27 19.78 -2.72
N VAL A 437 -38.60 19.56 -2.76
CA VAL A 437 -39.63 20.58 -2.49
C VAL A 437 -39.82 20.86 -1.00
N MET A 438 -39.29 20.00 -0.14
CA MET A 438 -39.36 20.18 1.31
C MET A 438 -38.32 21.22 1.77
N ASN A 439 -38.57 21.91 2.88
CA ASN A 439 -37.66 22.94 3.39
C ASN A 439 -36.56 22.38 4.30
N ASP A 440 -36.66 21.10 4.67
CA ASP A 440 -35.68 20.41 5.49
C ASP A 440 -34.35 20.20 4.76
N THR A 441 -33.33 19.91 5.58
CA THR A 441 -31.96 19.66 5.12
C THR A 441 -31.87 18.29 4.46
N ILE A 442 -31.04 18.22 3.43
CA ILE A 442 -30.71 16.96 2.76
C ILE A 442 -29.21 16.71 2.93
N LEU A 443 -28.86 15.57 3.50
CA LEU A 443 -27.49 15.09 3.63
C LEU A 443 -27.19 14.07 2.54
N ILE A 444 -26.18 14.34 1.72
CA ILE A 444 -25.70 13.44 0.66
C ILE A 444 -24.41 12.78 1.16
N THR A 445 -24.44 11.48 1.37
CA THR A 445 -23.27 10.69 1.78
C THR A 445 -22.74 9.88 0.61
N GLY A 446 -21.44 9.60 0.60
CA GLY A 446 -20.81 8.74 -0.39
C GLY A 446 -19.37 9.15 -0.69
N ASP A 447 -18.63 8.24 -1.30
CA ASP A 447 -17.21 8.42 -1.57
C ASP A 447 -16.93 9.62 -2.49
N THR A 448 -15.67 10.07 -2.49
CA THR A 448 -15.24 11.14 -3.39
C THR A 448 -15.35 10.67 -4.84
N GLY A 449 -15.92 11.53 -5.70
CA GLY A 449 -16.09 11.22 -7.13
C GLY A 449 -17.37 10.46 -7.50
N THR A 450 -18.31 10.24 -6.58
CA THR A 450 -19.59 9.55 -6.85
C THR A 450 -20.66 10.41 -7.53
N GLY A 451 -20.50 11.74 -7.55
CA GLY A 451 -21.46 12.69 -8.15
C GLY A 451 -22.32 13.50 -7.17
N LYS A 452 -21.87 13.65 -5.91
CA LYS A 452 -22.60 14.42 -4.87
C LYS A 452 -23.02 15.83 -5.30
N GLU A 453 -22.13 16.54 -6.01
CA GLU A 453 -22.42 17.88 -6.54
C GLU A 453 -23.54 17.87 -7.60
N LEU A 454 -23.56 16.88 -8.49
CA LEU A 454 -24.64 16.74 -9.49
C LEU A 454 -25.98 16.46 -8.82
N PHE A 455 -26.00 15.67 -7.74
CA PHE A 455 -27.20 15.47 -6.94
C PHE A 455 -27.67 16.76 -6.26
N ALA A 456 -26.76 17.58 -5.72
CA ALA A 456 -27.12 18.87 -5.15
C ALA A 456 -27.74 19.82 -6.20
N GLN A 457 -27.19 19.84 -7.41
CA GLN A 457 -27.74 20.59 -8.54
C GLN A 457 -29.13 20.06 -8.94
N TYR A 458 -29.31 18.73 -8.96
CA TYR A 458 -30.58 18.07 -9.31
C TYR A 458 -31.68 18.42 -8.30
N ILE A 459 -31.35 18.36 -7.01
CA ILE A 459 -32.25 18.75 -5.91
C ILE A 459 -32.59 20.24 -6.02
N HIS A 460 -31.60 21.10 -6.25
CA HIS A 460 -31.85 22.54 -6.39
C HIS A 460 -32.83 22.82 -7.54
N TYR A 461 -32.60 22.20 -8.71
CA TYR A 461 -33.47 22.34 -9.88
C TYR A 461 -34.93 21.95 -9.59
N HIS A 462 -35.15 20.87 -8.82
CA HIS A 462 -36.49 20.41 -8.47
C HIS A 462 -37.12 21.07 -7.23
N SER A 463 -36.38 21.90 -6.50
CA SER A 463 -36.82 22.51 -5.23
C SER A 463 -37.81 23.69 -5.37
N ASN A 464 -38.14 24.12 -6.60
CA ASN A 464 -38.93 25.31 -6.91
C ASN A 464 -38.35 26.65 -6.40
N ARG A 465 -37.11 26.65 -5.91
CA ARG A 465 -36.38 27.86 -5.47
C ARG A 465 -35.98 28.69 -6.69
N LYS A 466 -36.23 30.02 -6.65
CA LYS A 466 -35.83 30.95 -7.72
C LYS A 466 -34.46 31.58 -7.51
N GLY A 467 -33.93 31.55 -6.28
CA GLY A 467 -32.59 32.03 -5.98
C GLY A 467 -31.51 31.07 -6.46
N GLN A 468 -30.27 31.53 -6.50
CA GLN A 468 -29.13 30.73 -7.01
C GLN A 468 -28.74 29.57 -6.08
N LEU A 469 -28.10 28.55 -6.65
CA LEU A 469 -27.33 27.56 -5.91
C LEU A 469 -25.95 28.15 -5.56
N VAL A 470 -25.72 28.41 -4.28
CA VAL A 470 -24.40 28.80 -3.77
C VAL A 470 -23.68 27.57 -3.27
N THR A 471 -22.50 27.29 -3.81
CA THR A 471 -21.67 26.16 -3.40
C THR A 471 -20.51 26.62 -2.51
N VAL A 472 -20.23 25.84 -1.48
CA VAL A 472 -19.12 26.05 -0.55
C VAL A 472 -18.50 24.69 -0.27
N ASN A 473 -17.21 24.53 -0.53
CA ASN A 473 -16.47 23.35 -0.14
C ASN A 473 -15.69 23.66 1.15
N ALA A 474 -15.99 22.95 2.23
CA ALA A 474 -15.38 23.23 3.52
C ALA A 474 -13.87 22.87 3.55
N ALA A 475 -13.42 21.93 2.74
CA ALA A 475 -12.03 21.49 2.68
C ALA A 475 -11.10 22.49 1.97
N THR A 476 -11.64 23.45 1.19
CA THR A 476 -10.83 24.40 0.41
C THR A 476 -10.66 25.76 1.10
N ILE A 477 -11.38 26.01 2.20
CA ILE A 477 -11.35 27.29 2.91
C ILE A 477 -10.44 27.16 4.14
N PRO A 478 -9.39 28.01 4.28
CA PRO A 478 -8.59 28.03 5.50
C PRO A 478 -9.45 28.26 6.75
N GLU A 479 -9.15 27.57 7.85
CA GLU A 479 -9.92 27.64 9.11
C GLU A 479 -10.15 29.09 9.58
N THR A 480 -9.12 29.94 9.47
CA THR A 480 -9.17 31.36 9.86
C THR A 480 -10.10 32.21 9.00
N MET A 481 -10.42 31.77 7.77
CA MET A 481 -11.28 32.49 6.83
C MET A 481 -12.71 31.95 6.80
N PHE A 482 -12.95 30.80 7.42
CA PHE A 482 -14.20 30.05 7.34
C PHE A 482 -15.41 30.88 7.72
N GLU A 483 -15.29 31.55 8.86
CA GLU A 483 -16.34 32.38 9.42
C GLU A 483 -16.69 33.54 8.47
N SER A 484 -15.65 34.19 7.91
CA SER A 484 -15.80 35.37 7.05
C SER A 484 -16.39 35.04 5.68
N GLU A 485 -16.13 33.84 5.15
CA GLU A 485 -16.72 33.40 3.90
C GLU A 485 -18.19 32.99 4.09
N LEU A 486 -18.51 32.17 5.09
CA LEU A 486 -19.89 31.69 5.28
C LEU A 486 -20.84 32.79 5.76
N PHE A 487 -20.44 33.56 6.76
CA PHE A 487 -21.33 34.50 7.46
C PHE A 487 -21.13 35.96 7.02
N GLY A 488 -20.00 36.27 6.38
CA GLY A 488 -19.67 37.64 5.98
C GLY A 488 -19.13 38.46 7.15
N TYR A 489 -18.66 39.67 6.87
CA TYR A 489 -18.08 40.55 7.87
C TYR A 489 -18.45 42.01 7.64
N GLU A 490 -18.49 42.77 8.73
CA GLU A 490 -18.62 44.23 8.68
C GLU A 490 -17.26 44.92 8.61
N LYS A 491 -17.26 46.17 8.16
CA LYS A 491 -16.05 47.00 8.13
C LYS A 491 -15.45 47.09 9.54
N GLY A 492 -14.17 46.77 9.65
CA GLY A 492 -13.43 46.82 10.93
C GLY A 492 -13.50 45.54 11.77
N ALA A 493 -14.09 44.44 11.26
CA ALA A 493 -14.17 43.18 11.99
C ALA A 493 -12.80 42.52 12.29
N PHE A 494 -11.79 42.76 11.45
CA PHE A 494 -10.40 42.29 11.62
C PHE A 494 -9.43 43.16 10.80
N THR A 495 -8.12 43.00 11.03
CA THR A 495 -7.07 43.73 10.29
C THR A 495 -7.14 43.41 8.79
N GLY A 496 -7.52 44.40 7.98
CA GLY A 496 -7.74 44.24 6.53
C GLY A 496 -9.22 44.27 6.08
N ALA A 497 -10.17 44.28 7.02
CA ALA A 497 -11.61 44.40 6.75
C ALA A 497 -12.02 45.85 6.38
N ASN A 498 -11.50 46.38 5.27
CA ASN A 498 -11.71 47.77 4.85
C ASN A 498 -13.13 48.06 4.33
N LYS A 499 -13.89 47.03 3.94
CA LYS A 499 -15.26 47.09 3.45
C LYS A 499 -16.05 45.90 3.99
N SER A 500 -17.36 46.06 4.19
CA SER A 500 -18.24 44.94 4.55
C SER A 500 -18.43 43.99 3.36
N LYS A 501 -18.52 42.68 3.62
CA LYS A 501 -18.74 41.63 2.61
C LYS A 501 -19.90 40.71 3.05
N PRO A 502 -20.91 40.45 2.20
CA PRO A 502 -21.96 39.48 2.53
C PRO A 502 -21.42 38.04 2.52
N GLY A 503 -21.91 37.22 3.44
CA GLY A 503 -21.55 35.80 3.51
C GLY A 503 -22.29 34.93 2.50
N LYS A 504 -21.86 33.67 2.36
CA LYS A 504 -22.50 32.68 1.47
C LYS A 504 -23.96 32.41 1.84
N PHE A 505 -24.33 32.47 3.13
CA PHE A 505 -25.74 32.36 3.55
C PHE A 505 -26.61 33.48 2.98
N GLU A 506 -26.13 34.72 3.00
CA GLU A 506 -26.86 35.85 2.42
C GLU A 506 -26.95 35.75 0.91
N LEU A 507 -25.88 35.30 0.24
CA LEU A 507 -25.85 35.08 -1.20
C LEU A 507 -26.81 33.97 -1.65
N ALA A 508 -27.09 33.00 -0.77
CA ALA A 508 -28.00 31.88 -1.03
C ALA A 508 -29.46 32.20 -0.70
N ASN A 509 -29.76 33.41 -0.21
CA ASN A 509 -31.11 33.77 0.22
C ASN A 509 -32.14 33.66 -0.92
N GLY A 510 -33.25 32.97 -0.67
CA GLY A 510 -34.26 32.62 -1.69
C GLY A 510 -33.87 31.44 -2.59
N GLY A 511 -32.66 30.89 -2.41
CA GLY A 511 -32.06 29.81 -3.19
C GLY A 511 -31.68 28.60 -2.34
N THR A 512 -30.51 28.03 -2.63
CA THR A 512 -29.97 26.84 -1.96
C THR A 512 -28.49 27.04 -1.64
N LEU A 513 -28.07 26.66 -0.44
CA LEU A 513 -26.67 26.59 -0.06
C LEU A 513 -26.25 25.12 -0.03
N PHE A 514 -25.30 24.77 -0.89
CA PHE A 514 -24.66 23.46 -0.91
C PHE A 514 -23.33 23.51 -0.16
N LEU A 515 -23.25 22.76 0.93
CA LEU A 515 -22.07 22.62 1.77
C LEU A 515 -21.40 21.27 1.49
N ASP A 516 -20.36 21.27 0.67
CA ASP A 516 -19.57 20.08 0.35
C ASP A 516 -18.47 19.84 1.40
N GLU A 517 -18.17 18.57 1.64
CA GLU A 517 -17.27 18.09 2.69
C GLU A 517 -17.55 18.65 4.10
N ILE A 518 -18.83 18.64 4.52
CA ILE A 518 -19.29 19.19 5.80
C ILE A 518 -18.57 18.58 7.04
N GLY A 519 -18.05 17.36 6.91
CA GLY A 519 -17.30 16.69 7.97
C GLY A 519 -15.96 17.36 8.33
N GLU A 520 -15.45 18.25 7.49
CA GLU A 520 -14.20 18.99 7.71
C GLU A 520 -14.42 20.32 8.46
N LEU A 521 -15.65 20.59 8.94
CA LEU A 521 -15.96 21.80 9.70
C LEU A 521 -15.28 21.84 11.07
N PRO A 522 -14.59 22.93 11.43
CA PRO A 522 -14.13 23.17 12.80
C PRO A 522 -15.29 23.22 13.82
N LEU A 523 -15.08 22.73 15.04
CA LEU A 523 -16.13 22.61 16.08
C LEU A 523 -16.82 23.94 16.43
N ASN A 524 -16.07 25.03 16.46
CA ASN A 524 -16.63 26.38 16.70
C ASN A 524 -17.56 26.81 15.55
N MET A 525 -17.26 26.42 14.30
CA MET A 525 -18.09 26.69 13.14
C MET A 525 -19.33 25.81 13.10
N GLN A 526 -19.22 24.56 13.57
CA GLN A 526 -20.38 23.67 13.74
C GLN A 526 -21.43 24.28 14.68
N ALA A 527 -21.01 24.88 15.79
CA ALA A 527 -21.92 25.56 16.71
C ALA A 527 -22.64 26.77 16.07
N LYS A 528 -21.94 27.55 15.24
CA LYS A 528 -22.57 28.67 14.50
C LYS A 528 -23.52 28.18 13.41
N LEU A 529 -23.14 27.15 12.67
CA LEU A 529 -24.00 26.53 11.66
C LEU A 529 -25.29 26.01 12.28
N LEU A 530 -25.21 25.33 13.42
CA LEU A 530 -26.38 24.86 14.16
C LEU A 530 -27.35 26.00 14.47
N ARG A 531 -26.85 27.13 15.01
CA ARG A 531 -27.69 28.31 15.30
C ARG A 531 -28.38 28.85 14.06
N VAL A 532 -27.70 28.89 12.91
CA VAL A 532 -28.31 29.33 11.65
C VAL A 532 -29.40 28.36 11.17
N LEU A 533 -29.19 27.04 11.34
CA LEU A 533 -30.18 26.02 10.99
C LEU A 533 -31.44 26.07 11.87
N GLU A 534 -31.29 26.48 13.13
CA GLU A 534 -32.36 26.61 14.12
C GLU A 534 -33.09 27.96 14.01
N GLU A 535 -32.37 29.07 14.10
CA GLU A 535 -32.94 30.42 14.17
C GLU A 535 -33.35 30.98 12.80
N LYS A 536 -32.84 30.40 11.70
CA LYS A 536 -32.98 30.95 10.33
C LYS A 536 -32.53 32.40 10.20
N LYS A 537 -31.54 32.77 11.02
CA LYS A 537 -30.92 34.11 11.05
C LYS A 537 -29.42 33.98 10.92
N VAL A 538 -28.80 34.97 10.28
CA VAL A 538 -27.35 35.08 10.15
C VAL A 538 -26.84 36.39 10.74
N GLU A 539 -25.67 36.34 11.38
CA GLU A 539 -24.94 37.50 11.89
C GLU A 539 -23.57 37.56 11.22
N ARG A 540 -23.16 38.76 10.79
CA ARG A 540 -21.82 38.99 10.23
C ARG A 540 -20.79 39.14 11.33
N LEU A 541 -19.52 38.81 11.05
CA LEU A 541 -18.43 39.11 11.97
C LEU A 541 -18.34 40.60 12.27
N GLY A 542 -18.19 40.94 13.55
CA GLY A 542 -18.11 42.31 14.03
C GLY A 542 -19.43 43.08 13.99
N GLY A 543 -20.53 42.47 13.54
CA GLY A 543 -21.87 43.04 13.51
C GLY A 543 -22.76 42.47 14.63
N ILE A 544 -23.78 43.25 15.03
CA ILE A 544 -24.81 42.84 15.99
C ILE A 544 -26.19 42.62 15.33
N ALA A 545 -26.30 42.87 14.03
CA ALA A 545 -27.55 42.75 13.30
C ALA A 545 -27.80 41.29 12.88
N LYS A 546 -28.87 40.70 13.39
CA LYS A 546 -29.42 39.43 12.91
C LYS A 546 -30.26 39.66 11.66
N LYS A 547 -29.95 38.96 10.57
CA LYS A 547 -30.68 39.03 9.30
C LYS A 547 -31.42 37.71 9.04
N ASP A 548 -32.72 37.77 8.80
CA ASP A 548 -33.52 36.61 8.41
C ASP A 548 -33.07 36.06 7.05
N ILE A 549 -32.98 34.74 6.95
CA ILE A 549 -32.60 34.03 5.72
C ILE A 549 -33.58 32.91 5.40
N ASN A 550 -33.93 32.79 4.13
CA ASN A 550 -34.71 31.68 3.58
C ASN A 550 -33.84 30.86 2.62
N VAL A 551 -33.14 29.86 3.16
CA VAL A 551 -32.14 29.06 2.42
C VAL A 551 -32.40 27.57 2.64
N LYS A 552 -32.37 26.78 1.56
CA LYS A 552 -32.41 25.31 1.60
C LYS A 552 -30.99 24.87 1.76
N ILE A 553 -30.73 23.99 2.71
CA ILE A 553 -29.39 23.49 2.97
C ILE A 553 -29.30 22.09 2.41
N ILE A 554 -28.30 21.90 1.55
CA ILE A 554 -27.86 20.58 1.12
C ILE A 554 -26.44 20.43 1.65
N ALA A 555 -26.18 19.37 2.39
CA ALA A 555 -24.85 19.05 2.90
C ALA A 555 -24.33 17.78 2.23
N ALA A 556 -23.03 17.68 2.01
CA ALA A 556 -22.39 16.48 1.48
C ALA A 556 -21.12 16.14 2.24
N THR A 557 -20.80 14.84 2.32
CA THR A 557 -19.52 14.37 2.88
C THR A 557 -19.20 12.94 2.46
N ASN A 558 -17.91 12.61 2.44
CA ASN A 558 -17.41 11.23 2.39
C ASN A 558 -17.12 10.60 3.76
N LYS A 559 -17.32 11.34 4.87
CA LYS A 559 -17.05 10.86 6.23
C LYS A 559 -18.31 10.25 6.87
N ASN A 560 -18.09 9.32 7.78
CA ASN A 560 -19.16 8.82 8.65
C ASN A 560 -19.41 9.82 9.80
N LEU A 561 -20.35 10.75 9.61
CA LEU A 561 -20.65 11.78 10.62
C LEU A 561 -21.17 11.19 11.94
N LYS A 562 -21.81 10.03 11.90
CA LYS A 562 -22.26 9.34 13.11
C LYS A 562 -21.07 8.89 13.96
N GLU A 563 -20.09 8.25 13.33
CA GLU A 563 -18.84 7.87 13.99
C GLU A 563 -18.05 9.10 14.48
N PHE A 564 -18.02 10.18 13.70
CA PHE A 564 -17.37 11.43 14.11
C PHE A 564 -18.07 12.05 15.32
N SER A 565 -19.39 11.89 15.41
CA SER A 565 -20.16 12.29 16.59
C SER A 565 -19.81 11.48 17.83
N GLU A 566 -19.64 10.16 17.70
CA GLU A 566 -19.22 9.29 18.81
C GLU A 566 -17.81 9.64 19.32
N LYS A 567 -16.96 10.18 18.44
CA LYS A 567 -15.60 10.61 18.74
C LYS A 567 -15.47 12.08 19.18
N ASN A 568 -16.58 12.82 19.32
CA ASN A 568 -16.61 14.26 19.62
C ASN A 568 -15.87 15.16 18.60
N ILE A 569 -15.69 14.68 17.36
CA ILE A 569 -15.10 15.45 16.25
C ILE A 569 -16.19 16.26 15.53
N PHE A 570 -17.41 15.73 15.52
CA PHE A 570 -18.60 16.40 14.99
C PHE A 570 -19.67 16.47 16.08
N ARG A 571 -20.42 17.57 16.17
CA ARG A 571 -21.44 17.69 17.21
C ARG A 571 -22.67 16.83 16.87
N SER A 572 -23.16 16.09 17.86
CA SER A 572 -24.33 15.22 17.72
C SER A 572 -25.60 15.99 17.36
N ASP A 573 -25.81 17.17 17.97
CA ASP A 573 -26.96 18.04 17.70
C ASP A 573 -27.00 18.54 16.25
N LEU A 574 -25.86 18.98 15.71
CA LEU A 574 -25.74 19.37 14.32
C LEU A 574 -25.95 18.19 13.37
N TYR A 575 -25.42 17.01 13.70
CA TYR A 575 -25.61 15.80 12.88
C TYR A 575 -27.10 15.48 12.68
N PHE A 576 -27.88 15.42 13.76
CA PHE A 576 -29.32 15.17 13.67
C PHE A 576 -30.08 16.29 12.94
N ARG A 577 -29.60 17.54 13.01
CA ARG A 577 -30.20 18.66 12.29
C ARG A 577 -29.89 18.65 10.79
N LEU A 578 -28.79 18.01 10.37
CA LEU A 578 -28.42 17.85 8.96
C LEU A 578 -29.04 16.59 8.34
N GLN A 579 -29.11 15.48 9.07
CA GLN A 579 -29.60 14.17 8.61
C GLN A 579 -31.13 14.03 8.71
N VAL A 580 -31.88 15.03 8.21
CA VAL A 580 -33.36 14.91 8.14
C VAL A 580 -33.75 13.99 6.98
N PHE A 581 -33.17 14.24 5.81
CA PHE A 581 -33.24 13.34 4.67
C PHE A 581 -31.83 12.95 4.24
N GLU A 582 -31.56 11.65 4.15
CA GLU A 582 -30.25 11.14 3.74
C GLU A 582 -30.31 10.48 2.35
N ILE A 583 -29.35 10.82 1.49
CA ILE A 583 -29.14 10.24 0.17
C ILE A 583 -27.73 9.66 0.14
N ALA A 584 -27.63 8.35 0.32
CA ALA A 584 -26.36 7.62 0.27
C ALA A 584 -26.07 7.18 -1.17
N LEU A 585 -25.08 7.82 -1.81
CA LEU A 585 -24.65 7.48 -3.17
C LEU A 585 -23.72 6.26 -3.15
N PRO A 586 -24.07 5.18 -3.89
CA PRO A 586 -23.19 4.03 -4.02
C PRO A 586 -21.93 4.37 -4.81
N PRO A 587 -20.77 3.77 -4.45
CA PRO A 587 -19.55 3.86 -5.25
C PRO A 587 -19.75 3.21 -6.62
N LEU A 588 -18.91 3.56 -7.59
CA LEU A 588 -19.01 3.08 -8.97
C LEU A 588 -18.84 1.55 -9.07
N CYS A 589 -18.03 0.96 -8.18
CA CYS A 589 -17.85 -0.49 -8.10
C CYS A 589 -19.16 -1.25 -7.76
N ASP A 590 -20.11 -0.61 -7.07
CA ASP A 590 -21.42 -1.18 -6.74
C ASP A 590 -22.46 -0.94 -7.85
N ARG A 591 -22.09 -0.25 -8.94
CA ARG A 591 -22.96 0.08 -10.07
C ARG A 591 -22.23 0.02 -11.41
N LEU A 592 -21.55 -1.10 -11.66
CA LEU A 592 -20.78 -1.32 -12.89
C LEU A 592 -21.63 -1.16 -14.17
N GLU A 593 -22.95 -1.35 -14.10
CA GLU A 593 -23.84 -1.14 -15.26
C GLU A 593 -23.87 0.33 -15.74
N ASP A 594 -23.39 1.26 -14.91
CA ASP A 594 -23.23 2.66 -15.27
C ASP A 594 -21.97 2.92 -16.10
N ILE A 595 -20.99 1.98 -16.18
CA ILE A 595 -19.71 2.23 -16.85
C ILE A 595 -19.91 2.45 -18.35
N GLU A 596 -20.59 1.54 -19.05
CA GLU A 596 -20.86 1.70 -20.49
C GLU A 596 -21.54 3.04 -20.82
N PRO A 597 -22.70 3.41 -20.21
CA PRO A 597 -23.35 4.68 -20.53
C PRO A 597 -22.52 5.90 -20.11
N LEU A 598 -21.71 5.82 -19.05
CA LEU A 598 -20.77 6.90 -18.69
C LEU A 598 -19.66 7.05 -19.73
N VAL A 599 -19.07 5.96 -20.20
CA VAL A 599 -18.02 5.96 -21.24
C VAL A 599 -18.58 6.56 -22.53
N SER A 600 -19.76 6.12 -22.96
CA SER A 600 -20.46 6.70 -24.12
C SER A 600 -20.65 8.20 -23.95
N TYR A 601 -21.20 8.63 -22.79
CA TYR A 601 -21.45 10.04 -22.52
C TYR A 601 -20.19 10.90 -22.60
N PHE A 602 -19.10 10.48 -21.96
CA PHE A 602 -17.86 11.24 -21.99
C PHE A 602 -17.23 11.29 -23.39
N LEU A 603 -17.26 10.19 -24.15
CA LEU A 603 -16.78 10.17 -25.52
C LEU A 603 -17.58 11.13 -26.43
N GLU A 604 -18.91 11.16 -26.29
CA GLU A 604 -19.77 12.12 -26.99
C GLU A 604 -19.41 13.58 -26.63
N GLU A 605 -19.19 13.85 -25.35
CA GLU A 605 -18.73 15.17 -24.87
C GLU A 605 -17.36 15.57 -25.45
N TYR A 606 -16.54 14.58 -25.81
CA TYR A 606 -15.25 14.79 -26.46
C TYR A 606 -15.35 14.90 -27.99
N GLY A 607 -16.57 14.81 -28.55
CA GLY A 607 -16.86 14.93 -29.97
C GLY A 607 -16.71 13.63 -30.76
N PHE A 608 -16.64 12.47 -30.09
CA PHE A 608 -16.56 11.16 -30.72
C PHE A 608 -17.95 10.67 -31.17
N ASP A 609 -18.02 10.08 -32.36
CA ASP A 609 -19.24 9.45 -32.87
C ASP A 609 -19.41 8.06 -32.26
N VAL A 610 -20.13 8.01 -31.12
CA VAL A 610 -20.42 6.78 -30.39
C VAL A 610 -21.37 5.87 -31.17
N GLU A 611 -22.33 6.42 -31.93
CA GLU A 611 -23.29 5.61 -32.68
C GLU A 611 -22.60 4.78 -33.77
N GLN A 612 -21.69 5.38 -34.53
CA GLN A 612 -20.92 4.69 -35.58
C GLN A 612 -19.93 3.66 -35.01
N ASN A 613 -19.55 3.77 -33.73
CA ASN A 613 -18.50 2.95 -33.11
C ASN A 613 -19.02 2.14 -31.91
N ARG A 614 -20.33 1.89 -31.83
CA ARG A 614 -20.99 1.32 -30.65
C ARG A 614 -20.34 0.02 -30.16
N GLU A 615 -20.03 -0.91 -31.06
CA GLU A 615 -19.39 -2.19 -30.69
C GLU A 615 -18.02 -1.98 -30.04
N LYS A 616 -17.23 -1.01 -30.52
CA LYS A 616 -15.91 -0.68 -29.97
C LYS A 616 -16.02 0.01 -28.62
N VAL A 617 -17.02 0.87 -28.45
CA VAL A 617 -17.33 1.53 -27.17
C VAL A 617 -17.74 0.51 -26.12
N THR A 618 -18.62 -0.44 -26.47
CA THR A 618 -18.99 -1.54 -25.57
C THR A 618 -17.77 -2.39 -25.21
N LYS A 619 -16.89 -2.73 -26.15
CA LYS A 619 -15.63 -3.45 -25.85
C LYS A 619 -14.71 -2.67 -24.90
N LEU A 620 -14.60 -1.36 -25.05
CA LEU A 620 -13.82 -0.52 -24.15
C LEU A 620 -14.45 -0.46 -22.74
N ALA A 621 -15.78 -0.35 -22.67
CA ALA A 621 -16.52 -0.38 -21.42
C ALA A 621 -16.37 -1.72 -20.70
N ASP A 622 -16.46 -2.85 -21.40
CA ASP A 622 -16.22 -4.19 -20.85
C ASP A 622 -14.83 -4.30 -20.20
N ILE A 623 -13.81 -3.66 -20.79
CA ILE A 623 -12.47 -3.60 -20.20
C ILE A 623 -12.51 -2.76 -18.92
N PHE A 624 -13.17 -1.61 -18.95
CA PHE A 624 -13.27 -0.71 -17.79
C PHE A 624 -14.08 -1.30 -16.64
N GLU A 625 -15.06 -2.18 -16.91
CA GLU A 625 -15.81 -2.92 -15.87
C GLU A 625 -14.92 -3.81 -15.00
N THR A 626 -13.72 -4.18 -15.47
CA THR A 626 -12.79 -5.02 -14.69
C THR A 626 -11.94 -4.24 -13.68
N SER A 627 -11.98 -2.91 -13.72
CA SER A 627 -11.22 -2.03 -12.84
C SER A 627 -12.03 -1.66 -11.58
N ARG A 628 -11.34 -1.38 -10.46
CA ARG A 628 -11.99 -1.08 -9.17
C ARG A 628 -12.50 0.36 -9.02
N TRP A 629 -12.03 1.31 -9.84
CA TRP A 629 -12.41 2.73 -9.83
C TRP A 629 -12.58 3.33 -8.42
N ASN A 630 -11.52 3.31 -7.60
CA ASN A 630 -11.55 3.81 -6.22
C ASN A 630 -11.87 5.32 -6.12
N GLY A 631 -11.52 6.10 -7.15
CA GLY A 631 -11.89 7.51 -7.33
C GLY A 631 -13.22 7.70 -8.07
N ASN A 632 -14.01 6.62 -8.23
CA ASN A 632 -15.35 6.59 -8.80
C ASN A 632 -15.42 7.20 -10.21
N ILE A 633 -16.49 7.94 -10.52
CA ILE A 633 -16.74 8.53 -11.84
C ILE A 633 -15.63 9.51 -12.23
N ARG A 634 -15.05 10.23 -11.26
CA ARG A 634 -13.97 11.19 -11.54
C ARG A 634 -12.71 10.47 -12.03
N GLU A 635 -12.37 9.32 -11.47
CA GLU A 635 -11.26 8.49 -11.96
C GLU A 635 -11.56 7.93 -13.35
N LEU A 636 -12.76 7.37 -13.55
CA LEU A 636 -13.22 6.87 -14.85
C LEU A 636 -13.14 7.93 -15.95
N GLU A 637 -13.67 9.13 -15.68
CA GLU A 637 -13.67 10.23 -16.64
C GLU A 637 -12.24 10.65 -17.01
N ASN A 638 -11.38 10.82 -16.00
CA ASN A 638 -10.00 11.23 -16.20
C ASN A 638 -9.22 10.19 -16.99
N GLU A 639 -9.39 8.90 -16.67
CA GLU A 639 -8.78 7.78 -17.37
C GLU A 639 -9.21 7.74 -18.84
N LEU A 640 -10.53 7.82 -19.08
CA LEU A 640 -11.08 7.81 -20.43
C LEU A 640 -10.62 9.01 -21.26
N LYS A 641 -10.68 10.22 -20.68
CA LYS A 641 -10.25 11.46 -21.36
C LYS A 641 -8.79 11.36 -21.79
N ARG A 642 -7.96 10.95 -20.86
CA ARG A 642 -6.53 10.72 -21.03
C ARG A 642 -6.26 9.69 -22.12
N LEU A 643 -6.93 8.55 -22.08
CA LEU A 643 -6.77 7.51 -23.10
C LEU A 643 -7.20 7.99 -24.47
N TYR A 644 -8.32 8.69 -24.54
CA TYR A 644 -8.83 9.26 -25.77
C TYR A 644 -7.83 10.25 -26.37
N LEU A 645 -7.22 11.11 -25.55
CA LEU A 645 -6.15 12.02 -25.97
C LEU A 645 -4.91 11.24 -26.45
N LEU A 646 -4.37 10.36 -25.62
CA LEU A 646 -3.14 9.61 -25.91
C LEU A 646 -3.23 8.69 -27.12
N SER A 647 -4.45 8.25 -27.44
CA SER A 647 -4.77 7.40 -28.58
C SER A 647 -5.07 8.21 -29.83
N GLU A 648 -4.65 9.47 -29.89
CA GLU A 648 -4.90 10.39 -31.02
C GLU A 648 -6.40 10.43 -31.41
N LYS A 649 -7.29 10.37 -30.41
CA LYS A 649 -8.74 10.33 -30.57
C LYS A 649 -9.28 9.07 -31.31
N SER A 650 -8.50 8.00 -31.35
CA SER A 650 -8.83 6.71 -31.96
C SER A 650 -9.20 5.65 -30.93
N ILE A 651 -10.41 5.11 -31.03
CA ILE A 651 -10.88 4.01 -30.18
C ILE A 651 -10.15 2.69 -30.44
N ASP A 652 -9.68 2.47 -31.68
CA ASP A 652 -8.91 1.27 -32.02
C ASP A 652 -7.55 1.28 -31.33
N GLN A 653 -6.92 2.45 -31.20
CA GLN A 653 -5.70 2.61 -30.43
C GLN A 653 -5.95 2.46 -28.92
N MET A 654 -7.05 2.99 -28.39
CA MET A 654 -7.44 2.78 -26.97
C MET A 654 -7.54 1.28 -26.64
N LEU A 655 -8.21 0.51 -27.49
CA LEU A 655 -8.35 -0.95 -27.32
C LEU A 655 -7.01 -1.68 -27.38
N LYS A 656 -6.08 -1.25 -28.26
CA LYS A 656 -4.72 -1.82 -28.35
C LYS A 656 -3.85 -1.53 -27.12
N ILE A 657 -3.99 -0.35 -26.52
CA ILE A 657 -3.25 0.01 -25.29
C ILE A 657 -3.68 -0.88 -24.13
N TYR A 658 -4.97 -1.23 -24.06
CA TYR A 658 -5.52 -2.02 -22.96
C TYR A 658 -5.51 -3.54 -23.17
N ALA A 659 -5.49 -4.03 -24.41
CA ALA A 659 -5.50 -5.47 -24.71
C ALA A 659 -4.35 -6.31 -24.09
N PRO A 660 -3.09 -5.82 -23.99
CA PRO A 660 -1.98 -6.60 -23.42
C PRO A 660 -1.95 -6.60 -21.89
N ILE A 661 -2.55 -5.60 -21.23
CA ILE A 661 -2.39 -5.35 -19.79
C ILE A 661 -3.19 -6.36 -18.93
N GLN A 662 -4.23 -7.02 -19.50
CA GLN A 662 -5.17 -7.83 -18.72
C GLN A 662 -5.37 -9.28 -19.13
N ASN A 663 -5.06 -9.69 -20.36
CA ASN A 663 -5.40 -11.06 -20.78
C ASN A 663 -4.65 -12.14 -19.96
N ALA A 664 -3.46 -11.86 -19.46
CA ALA A 664 -2.73 -12.75 -18.55
C ALA A 664 -3.29 -12.66 -17.11
N THR A 665 -3.36 -11.46 -16.53
CA THR A 665 -3.68 -11.28 -15.10
C THR A 665 -5.17 -11.44 -14.76
N HIS A 666 -6.10 -11.21 -15.69
CA HIS A 666 -7.54 -11.26 -15.41
C HIS A 666 -8.10 -12.69 -15.50
N ARG A 667 -7.68 -13.46 -16.52
CA ARG A 667 -7.99 -14.89 -16.61
C ARG A 667 -7.45 -15.65 -15.39
N GLU A 668 -6.23 -15.33 -14.96
CA GLU A 668 -5.59 -15.92 -13.78
C GLU A 668 -6.33 -15.55 -12.48
N LYS A 669 -6.71 -14.28 -12.29
CA LYS A 669 -7.50 -13.84 -11.11
C LYS A 669 -8.88 -14.48 -11.06
N LEU A 670 -9.55 -14.60 -12.20
CA LEU A 670 -10.84 -15.27 -12.28
C LEU A 670 -10.71 -16.78 -12.01
N ALA A 671 -9.71 -17.44 -12.59
CA ALA A 671 -9.42 -18.85 -12.33
C ALA A 671 -9.10 -19.07 -10.85
N ASP A 672 -8.22 -18.26 -10.25
CA ASP A 672 -7.87 -18.31 -8.83
C ASP A 672 -9.08 -18.06 -7.91
N ALA A 673 -9.94 -17.10 -8.24
CA ALA A 673 -11.17 -16.85 -7.48
C ALA A 673 -12.18 -17.99 -7.59
N LEU A 674 -12.32 -18.60 -8.78
CA LEU A 674 -13.16 -19.77 -8.99
C LEU A 674 -12.60 -20.99 -8.24
N GLU A 675 -11.30 -21.24 -8.29
CA GLU A 675 -10.65 -22.32 -7.53
C GLU A 675 -10.82 -22.15 -6.02
N LYS A 676 -10.52 -20.95 -5.48
CA LYS A 676 -10.66 -20.64 -4.04
C LYS A 676 -12.09 -20.76 -3.50
N THR A 677 -13.08 -20.68 -4.39
CA THR A 677 -14.50 -20.75 -4.03
C THR A 677 -15.16 -22.04 -4.48
N ASN A 678 -14.38 -23.06 -4.90
CA ASN A 678 -14.88 -24.32 -5.45
C ASN A 678 -15.92 -24.08 -6.56
N TRP A 679 -15.62 -23.17 -7.48
CA TRP A 679 -16.43 -22.79 -8.62
C TRP A 679 -17.81 -22.20 -8.26
N ASN A 680 -18.01 -21.78 -7.01
CA ASN A 680 -19.19 -21.02 -6.59
C ASN A 680 -19.14 -19.59 -7.16
N ARG A 681 -19.85 -19.38 -8.26
CA ARG A 681 -19.86 -18.12 -9.03
C ARG A 681 -20.23 -16.89 -8.21
N ARG A 682 -21.14 -17.05 -7.24
CA ARG A 682 -21.61 -15.94 -6.40
C ARG A 682 -20.54 -15.54 -5.37
N GLU A 683 -19.84 -16.51 -4.81
CA GLU A 683 -18.75 -16.25 -3.87
C GLU A 683 -17.47 -15.81 -4.60
N ALA A 684 -17.19 -16.35 -5.79
CA ALA A 684 -16.15 -15.86 -6.68
C ALA A 684 -16.40 -14.39 -7.06
N ALA A 685 -17.65 -14.05 -7.38
CA ALA A 685 -18.06 -12.68 -7.65
C ALA A 685 -17.81 -11.77 -6.45
N ARG A 686 -18.12 -12.24 -5.24
CA ARG A 686 -17.84 -11.52 -3.99
C ARG A 686 -16.35 -11.33 -3.74
N LEU A 687 -15.54 -12.36 -3.98
CA LEU A 687 -14.09 -12.32 -3.80
C LEU A 687 -13.41 -11.38 -4.81
N LEU A 688 -13.97 -11.30 -6.01
CA LEU A 688 -13.54 -10.40 -7.08
C LEU A 688 -14.13 -8.99 -6.98
N ASN A 689 -15.10 -8.76 -6.09
CA ASN A 689 -15.92 -7.54 -6.00
C ASN A 689 -16.64 -7.19 -7.32
N VAL A 690 -17.34 -8.16 -7.90
CA VAL A 690 -18.08 -8.03 -9.16
C VAL A 690 -19.44 -8.68 -9.04
N SER A 691 -20.30 -8.52 -10.05
CA SER A 691 -21.59 -9.21 -10.08
C SER A 691 -21.44 -10.68 -10.53
N GLU A 692 -22.35 -11.55 -10.08
CA GLU A 692 -22.40 -12.95 -10.53
C GLU A 692 -22.61 -13.05 -12.05
N SER A 693 -23.35 -12.12 -12.66
CA SER A 693 -23.55 -12.04 -14.10
C SER A 693 -22.26 -11.70 -14.85
N SER A 694 -21.39 -10.86 -14.29
CA SER A 694 -20.05 -10.60 -14.82
C SER A 694 -19.17 -11.85 -14.77
N VAL A 695 -19.16 -12.56 -13.63
CA VAL A 695 -18.42 -13.84 -13.51
C VAL A 695 -18.89 -14.85 -14.55
N ARG A 696 -20.20 -14.99 -14.76
CA ARG A 696 -20.75 -15.89 -15.78
C ARG A 696 -20.29 -15.51 -17.19
N ARG A 697 -20.41 -14.22 -17.55
CA ARG A 697 -19.97 -13.70 -18.85
C ARG A 697 -18.47 -13.91 -19.06
N TRP A 698 -17.66 -13.78 -18.01
CA TRP A 698 -16.22 -13.97 -18.08
C TRP A 698 -15.80 -15.43 -18.18
N ILE A 699 -16.48 -16.35 -17.51
CA ILE A 699 -16.25 -17.81 -17.67
C ILE A 699 -16.42 -18.21 -19.15
N GLU A 700 -17.49 -17.72 -19.79
CA GLU A 700 -17.75 -17.94 -21.22
C GLU A 700 -16.70 -17.27 -22.10
N LYS A 701 -16.36 -16.00 -21.82
CA LYS A 701 -15.37 -15.22 -22.58
C LYS A 701 -13.98 -15.85 -22.55
N TYR A 702 -13.57 -16.44 -21.44
CA TYR A 702 -12.21 -16.99 -21.24
C TYR A 702 -12.12 -18.51 -21.39
N ASN A 703 -13.20 -19.20 -21.80
CA ASN A 703 -13.26 -20.66 -21.91
C ASN A 703 -12.70 -21.37 -20.66
N LEU A 704 -13.20 -20.99 -19.47
CA LEU A 704 -12.84 -21.64 -18.21
C LEU A 704 -13.80 -22.79 -17.92
N HIS A 705 -13.26 -23.97 -17.61
CA HIS A 705 -14.05 -25.17 -17.30
C HIS A 705 -13.75 -25.66 -15.89
N GLU A 706 -14.81 -26.04 -15.18
CA GLU A 706 -14.70 -26.67 -13.87
C GLU A 706 -13.90 -27.98 -14.02
N PRO A 707 -12.84 -28.19 -13.23
CA PRO A 707 -12.06 -29.41 -13.31
C PRO A 707 -12.95 -30.61 -12.96
N ILE A 708 -13.01 -31.57 -13.88
CA ILE A 708 -13.78 -32.80 -13.71
C ILE A 708 -13.18 -33.56 -12.53
N ASN A 709 -13.95 -33.74 -11.47
CA ASN A 709 -13.54 -34.51 -10.31
C ASN A 709 -13.56 -36.00 -10.68
N ILE A 710 -12.38 -36.61 -10.82
CA ILE A 710 -12.21 -38.01 -11.26
C ILE A 710 -12.63 -39.00 -10.15
N ASP A 711 -12.91 -38.53 -8.94
CA ASP A 711 -13.32 -39.38 -7.81
C ASP A 711 -14.83 -39.73 -7.78
N ASN A 712 -15.61 -39.35 -8.80
CA ASN A 712 -17.05 -39.65 -8.91
C ASN A 712 -17.44 -40.39 -10.22
N ILE A 713 -16.51 -41.18 -10.79
CA ILE A 713 -16.79 -42.24 -11.77
C ILE A 713 -16.26 -43.54 -11.17
#